data_AF-A0A2G6NHG3-F1
#
_entry.id   AF-A0A2G6NHG3-F1
#
_cell.length_a   1.000
_cell.length_b   1.000
_cell.length_c   1.000
_cell.angle_alpha   90.00
_cell.angle_beta   90.00
_cell.angle_gamma   90.00
#
_symmetry.space_group_name_H-M   'P 1'
#
loop_
_entity.id
_entity.type
_entity.pdbx_description
1 polymer ?
#
loop_
_entity_poly.entity_id
_entity_poly.type
_entity_poly.pdbx_seq_one_letter_code
_entity_poly.pdbx_strand_id
1 'polypeptide(L)'
;MKSAVDTPLVSVIIPSYNHAAYIRETLQSVCDQTWPAIEIIVIDDGSTDASPEILKGLEIPRLRLFFQENQGTASALNRGLSLAQGTYIAILNSDDRYDPERIETLVSLLEANGKSPGIAFSRVRLMDQESRPVTAGPAVEWLDAAHARLTPDTPLALFLLRDNFTCTSSNFLFHRDLLETVGGFREYRYVNDLDFLIRCLSAGEVVCSEASLLFYRIHDTNTLNERFGDKEPNYLCEWGQVVAEYLEHSVDYQKTSWDELARTVGGGDAVQLSVILLSVFASRVFGSDGVRPEVLDKVSDVLEFKAHVAWLKSHITDLEAAHERLEADIGIYTADIRKLSDANIDLFASLQEKHADIEKLNQKLTETIAQNHALAAERDAIWAERQHFAAAYEQVLNSRRYRLVEHLSGLKSFQQPVYHIKELIRILTPGLVNPLIRWRDNGLDLTGKLAGMRSGWQRVRKKLVTPVRFEQKRHHGPLVSIICPCYNYGAYLDRMLDSLARQTFQDFELIIVDDGSTDPQTISRINALMAETVPRQIVVRQANAGVIAARNYAVSLSSGKYLFPLDPDDTIDKTFLEKLLFYLEHGSPRNFAYAWTFSTGKDDFIWETRDTDPFAVLEENRCGYAVFSREAFDAAGGYSPAMKDGYEDWELCVNLVRCGYPGRVVPEPLYLYDVKPGTRNHYAEERHGQLKQLISDRHRREITRTARQFRKEMRTLYFVQQARINLDGKQTVFSFQPRWLDLTDEIIEPAALFSDLLLYADHSPSPVLVTISARWQRFFHLNPHPNLYVYVPEHYHPSGDPSPFMDWIRTQHQPEPISPDPLRDAVFRMGAPDRNRPAVLYVGPWLITGGADTMTVDWFRHLSTTGMALYYATTLPKKNVWIDKLRGLSRGIYELPELGCGDPDAIGRFIIDFIEKNQIDVLHIMNSPPVYQVLPDIRNAHPHLKIVAQFHCFDYLADGTKVGYSVDVPKRLDGIVDAYNVESISHQKEIQALYPQILDDKFTCIYGCIDTLHFDPDTVVPDAEIFSNRHPDALNLLFIGRLDRQKQPMVMMQVVKRLRDAGVDFLLHVVGDGSLESQKAEVKAYCHDHGLDDRVRFYGDQPQSTLPSWYAVGDVLLLCSMWEGIPIVLYQAMSMGMVCVAPDVGGIAELVGDAGVVIPDRTDIDAYVQTLSALATDPELRQALGSRARERIVNGFDIQTLSPAYVSFYQRLVNGGNPNSEKG
;
A
#
# COMPACT_ATOMS: atom_id res chain seq x y z
N MET A 1 -47.60 24.05 -49.48
CA MET A 1 -48.63 23.10 -49.00
C MET A 1 -48.23 21.70 -49.45
N LYS A 2 -47.64 20.90 -48.57
CA LYS A 2 -47.55 19.44 -48.79
C LYS A 2 -48.97 18.89 -48.64
N SER A 3 -49.37 18.02 -49.55
CA SER A 3 -50.70 17.42 -49.65
C SER A 3 -51.08 16.63 -48.40
N ALA A 4 -52.37 16.67 -48.04
CA ALA A 4 -53.01 16.00 -46.90
C ALA A 4 -53.11 14.47 -47.02
N VAL A 5 -52.06 13.81 -47.50
CA VAL A 5 -51.97 12.35 -47.59
C VAL A 5 -50.83 11.94 -46.66
N ASP A 6 -51.23 11.32 -45.54
CA ASP A 6 -50.45 10.80 -44.41
C ASP A 6 -49.98 11.81 -43.36
N THR A 7 -50.90 12.55 -42.74
CA THR A 7 -50.63 13.12 -41.41
C THR A 7 -50.62 11.99 -40.38
N PRO A 8 -49.50 11.70 -39.68
CA PRO A 8 -49.41 10.56 -38.79
C PRO A 8 -50.35 10.71 -37.58
N LEU A 9 -51.01 9.61 -37.22
CA LEU A 9 -51.88 9.54 -36.04
C LEU A 9 -51.03 9.58 -34.77
N VAL A 10 -51.44 10.39 -33.79
CA VAL A 10 -50.84 10.47 -32.46
C VAL A 10 -51.81 9.88 -31.43
N SER A 11 -51.38 8.87 -30.69
CA SER A 11 -52.13 8.34 -29.55
C SER A 11 -51.71 9.04 -28.27
N VAL A 12 -52.62 9.79 -27.64
CA VAL A 12 -52.38 10.41 -26.33
C VAL A 12 -52.90 9.50 -25.24
N ILE A 13 -52.00 8.97 -24.42
CA ILE A 13 -52.31 8.04 -23.32
C ILE A 13 -52.36 8.82 -22.01
N ILE A 14 -53.49 8.70 -21.31
CA ILE A 14 -53.76 9.41 -20.06
C ILE A 14 -54.06 8.41 -18.94
N PRO A 15 -53.08 8.11 -18.06
CA PRO A 15 -53.36 7.38 -16.83
C PRO A 15 -54.12 8.28 -15.84
N SER A 16 -55.23 7.77 -15.29
CA SER A 16 -56.07 8.52 -14.36
C SER A 16 -56.28 7.77 -13.04
N TYR A 17 -55.99 8.45 -11.93
CA TYR A 17 -56.28 7.97 -10.59
C TYR A 17 -56.54 9.14 -9.65
N ASN A 18 -57.79 9.29 -9.19
CA ASN A 18 -58.21 10.31 -8.22
C ASN A 18 -57.91 11.79 -8.60
N HIS A 19 -58.11 12.17 -9.87
CA HIS A 19 -57.85 13.52 -10.37
C HIS A 19 -59.11 14.24 -10.90
N ALA A 20 -60.25 14.09 -10.22
CA ALA A 20 -61.52 14.67 -10.64
C ALA A 20 -61.45 16.20 -10.85
N ALA A 21 -60.60 16.88 -10.07
CA ALA A 21 -60.40 18.32 -10.14
C ALA A 21 -59.70 18.77 -11.44
N TYR A 22 -58.90 17.92 -12.07
CA TYR A 22 -57.96 18.32 -13.12
C TYR A 22 -58.26 17.66 -14.48
N ILE A 23 -58.84 16.45 -14.48
CA ILE A 23 -59.01 15.62 -15.68
C ILE A 23 -59.73 16.32 -16.84
N ARG A 24 -60.67 17.23 -16.56
CA ARG A 24 -61.38 18.02 -17.58
C ARG A 24 -60.45 18.98 -18.30
N GLU A 25 -59.60 19.68 -17.57
CA GLU A 25 -58.64 20.62 -18.14
C GLU A 25 -57.57 19.88 -18.94
N THR A 26 -57.07 18.76 -18.42
CA THR A 26 -56.14 17.87 -19.11
C THR A 26 -56.69 17.42 -20.46
N LEU A 27 -57.92 16.89 -20.50
CA LEU A 27 -58.57 16.44 -21.74
C LEU A 27 -58.82 17.59 -22.71
N GLN A 28 -59.25 18.76 -22.21
CA GLN A 28 -59.45 19.93 -23.05
C GLN A 28 -58.15 20.35 -23.73
N SER A 29 -57.02 20.30 -23.03
CA SER A 29 -55.72 20.66 -23.61
C SER A 29 -55.25 19.75 -24.74
N VAL A 30 -55.72 18.50 -24.77
CA VAL A 30 -55.49 17.58 -25.88
C VAL A 30 -56.44 17.87 -27.05
N CYS A 31 -57.68 18.27 -26.75
CA CYS A 31 -58.65 18.68 -27.78
C CYS A 31 -58.26 20.00 -28.47
N ASP A 32 -57.57 20.88 -27.75
CA ASP A 32 -57.12 22.18 -28.24
C ASP A 32 -55.80 22.11 -29.05
N GLN A 33 -55.25 20.91 -29.26
CA GLN A 33 -54.02 20.74 -30.02
C GLN A 33 -54.22 21.14 -31.49
N THR A 34 -53.22 21.82 -32.06
CA THR A 34 -53.23 22.20 -33.49
C THR A 34 -53.07 21.00 -34.42
N TRP A 35 -52.58 19.86 -33.90
CA TRP A 35 -52.43 18.63 -34.65
C TRP A 35 -53.78 17.91 -34.89
N PRO A 36 -54.21 17.70 -36.14
CA PRO A 36 -55.58 17.26 -36.44
C PRO A 36 -55.83 15.75 -36.26
N ALA A 37 -54.77 14.94 -36.19
CA ALA A 37 -54.84 13.48 -36.17
C ALA A 37 -54.47 12.92 -34.78
N ILE A 38 -55.37 13.07 -33.82
CA ILE A 38 -55.21 12.56 -32.44
C ILE A 38 -56.28 11.51 -32.11
N GLU A 39 -55.90 10.46 -31.41
CA GLU A 39 -56.80 9.64 -30.59
C GLU A 39 -56.43 9.80 -29.11
N ILE A 40 -57.42 9.74 -28.22
CA ILE A 40 -57.21 9.92 -26.78
C ILE A 40 -57.59 8.62 -26.08
N ILE A 41 -56.68 8.07 -25.29
CA ILE A 41 -56.87 6.82 -24.55
C ILE A 41 -56.71 7.11 -23.07
N VAL A 42 -57.81 7.05 -22.32
CA VAL A 42 -57.80 7.22 -20.87
C VAL A 42 -57.90 5.85 -20.22
N ILE A 43 -56.94 5.55 -19.34
CA ILE A 43 -56.97 4.37 -18.47
C ILE A 43 -57.20 4.85 -17.04
N ASP A 44 -58.42 4.68 -16.55
CA ASP A 44 -58.73 4.91 -15.14
C ASP A 44 -58.31 3.69 -14.32
N ASP A 45 -57.34 3.89 -13.43
CA ASP A 45 -56.69 2.88 -12.60
C ASP A 45 -57.39 2.74 -11.24
N GLY A 46 -58.72 2.64 -11.26
CA GLY A 46 -59.52 2.40 -10.07
C GLY A 46 -59.74 3.64 -9.22
N SER A 47 -60.05 4.78 -9.85
CA SER A 47 -60.37 6.02 -9.12
C SER A 47 -61.55 5.83 -8.18
N THR A 48 -61.43 6.43 -6.99
CA THR A 48 -62.44 6.42 -5.93
C THR A 48 -63.13 7.77 -5.73
N ASP A 49 -62.62 8.82 -6.40
CA ASP A 49 -63.26 10.13 -6.47
C ASP A 49 -64.23 10.22 -7.66
N ALA A 50 -64.65 11.44 -8.02
CA ALA A 50 -65.60 11.67 -9.12
C ALA A 50 -65.00 11.54 -10.54
N SER A 51 -63.74 11.11 -10.70
CA SER A 51 -63.08 11.00 -12.01
C SER A 51 -63.84 10.08 -12.97
N PRO A 52 -64.30 8.88 -12.57
CA PRO A 52 -65.04 7.97 -13.45
C PRO A 52 -66.35 8.57 -13.96
N GLU A 53 -67.09 9.29 -13.12
CA GLU A 53 -68.35 9.95 -13.49
C GLU A 53 -68.10 11.10 -14.46
N ILE A 54 -67.06 11.91 -14.21
CA ILE A 54 -66.67 13.01 -15.11
C ILE A 54 -66.28 12.46 -16.47
N LEU A 55 -65.43 11.41 -16.51
CA LEU A 55 -64.97 10.79 -17.75
C LEU A 55 -66.12 10.18 -18.56
N LYS A 56 -67.08 9.51 -17.91
CA LYS A 56 -68.28 8.96 -18.58
C LYS A 56 -69.23 10.04 -19.11
N GLY A 57 -69.24 11.21 -18.47
CA GLY A 57 -70.12 12.33 -18.84
C GLY A 57 -69.55 13.27 -19.92
N LEU A 58 -68.31 13.04 -20.38
CA LEU A 58 -67.66 13.87 -21.39
C LEU A 58 -67.86 13.28 -22.80
N GLU A 59 -68.41 14.07 -23.70
CA GLU A 59 -68.52 13.72 -25.12
C GLU A 59 -67.33 14.31 -25.90
N ILE A 60 -66.21 13.60 -25.91
CA ILE A 60 -64.99 14.01 -26.64
C ILE A 60 -64.79 13.10 -27.87
N PRO A 61 -64.65 13.67 -29.08
CA PRO A 61 -64.37 12.89 -30.29
C PRO A 61 -63.07 12.09 -30.16
N ARG A 62 -63.10 10.81 -30.57
CA ARG A 62 -61.94 9.88 -30.55
C ARG A 62 -61.37 9.59 -29.15
N LEU A 63 -62.13 9.88 -28.10
CA LEU A 63 -61.83 9.42 -26.74
C LEU A 63 -62.23 7.94 -26.57
N ARG A 64 -61.29 7.14 -26.06
CA ARG A 64 -61.50 5.74 -25.68
C ARG A 64 -61.18 5.61 -24.21
N LEU A 65 -62.19 5.22 -23.43
CA LEU A 65 -62.12 5.15 -21.97
C LEU A 65 -62.11 3.69 -21.52
N PHE A 66 -61.16 3.34 -20.66
CA PHE A 66 -61.02 2.03 -20.06
C PHE A 66 -60.88 2.15 -18.55
N PHE A 67 -61.46 1.18 -17.84
CA PHE A 67 -61.39 1.09 -16.38
C PHE A 67 -60.66 -0.20 -15.98
N GLN A 68 -59.94 -0.14 -14.86
CA GLN A 68 -59.37 -1.29 -14.17
C GLN A 68 -59.41 -1.09 -12.66
N GLU A 69 -59.09 -2.16 -11.93
CA GLU A 69 -58.69 -2.07 -10.54
C GLU A 69 -57.30 -1.45 -10.44
N ASN A 70 -57.03 -0.72 -9.35
CA ASN A 70 -55.75 -0.03 -9.15
C ASN A 70 -54.58 -1.03 -9.15
N GLN A 71 -53.76 -0.94 -10.20
CA GLN A 71 -52.56 -1.75 -10.40
C GLN A 71 -51.30 -0.90 -10.55
N GLY A 72 -51.42 0.41 -10.30
CA GLY A 72 -50.33 1.37 -10.37
C GLY A 72 -50.11 1.95 -11.77
N THR A 73 -49.46 3.12 -11.78
CA THR A 73 -49.25 3.95 -12.98
C THR A 73 -48.57 3.20 -14.13
N ALA A 74 -47.58 2.35 -13.86
CA ALA A 74 -46.90 1.59 -14.91
C ALA A 74 -47.84 0.60 -15.63
N SER A 75 -48.72 -0.08 -14.89
CA SER A 75 -49.73 -0.99 -15.46
C SER A 75 -50.72 -0.21 -16.33
N ALA A 76 -51.24 0.92 -15.83
CA ALA A 76 -52.15 1.77 -16.57
C ALA A 76 -51.52 2.31 -17.87
N LEU A 77 -50.28 2.81 -17.81
CA LEU A 77 -49.54 3.27 -18.99
C LEU A 77 -49.33 2.15 -20.00
N ASN A 78 -48.87 0.97 -19.57
CA ASN A 78 -48.63 -0.17 -20.46
C ASN A 78 -49.91 -0.68 -21.14
N ARG A 79 -51.03 -0.67 -20.42
CA ARG A 79 -52.33 -0.98 -21.03
C ARG A 79 -52.69 0.05 -22.10
N GLY A 80 -52.49 1.33 -21.80
CA GLY A 80 -52.66 2.41 -22.79
C GLY A 80 -51.78 2.20 -24.03
N LEU A 81 -50.50 1.87 -23.84
CA LEU A 81 -49.55 1.60 -24.93
C LEU A 81 -50.02 0.44 -25.82
N SER A 82 -50.53 -0.63 -25.22
CA SER A 82 -51.05 -1.78 -25.97
C SER A 82 -52.31 -1.47 -26.81
N LEU A 83 -53.06 -0.43 -26.43
CA LEU A 83 -54.31 -0.03 -27.06
C LEU A 83 -54.13 1.09 -28.10
N ALA A 84 -53.02 1.80 -28.05
CA ALA A 84 -52.65 2.86 -28.98
C ALA A 84 -52.57 2.32 -30.41
N GLN A 85 -52.98 3.11 -31.40
CA GLN A 85 -52.88 2.82 -32.84
C GLN A 85 -52.08 3.85 -33.64
N GLY A 86 -51.71 4.98 -33.02
CA GLY A 86 -50.93 6.04 -33.62
C GLY A 86 -49.49 5.66 -33.94
N THR A 87 -48.97 6.23 -35.03
CA THR A 87 -47.54 6.19 -35.39
C THR A 87 -46.69 6.78 -34.28
N TYR A 88 -47.17 7.87 -33.69
CA TYR A 88 -46.56 8.50 -32.52
C TYR A 88 -47.42 8.28 -31.29
N ILE A 89 -46.77 8.20 -30.14
CA ILE A 89 -47.38 8.04 -28.84
C ILE A 89 -46.96 9.21 -27.97
N ALA A 90 -47.93 9.85 -27.32
CA ALA A 90 -47.71 10.87 -26.31
C ALA A 90 -48.33 10.44 -24.99
N ILE A 91 -47.70 10.79 -23.87
CA ILE A 91 -48.21 10.49 -22.53
C ILE A 91 -48.59 11.80 -21.87
N LEU A 92 -49.75 11.86 -21.20
CA LEU A 92 -50.18 13.01 -20.42
C LEU A 92 -50.85 12.54 -19.14
N ASN A 93 -50.23 12.80 -17.99
CA ASN A 93 -50.86 12.51 -16.71
C ASN A 93 -52.13 13.36 -16.53
N SER A 94 -53.09 12.80 -15.79
CA SER A 94 -54.47 13.33 -15.64
C SER A 94 -54.61 14.64 -14.87
N ASP A 95 -53.50 15.18 -14.38
CA ASP A 95 -53.34 16.43 -13.64
C ASP A 95 -52.56 17.50 -14.42
N ASP A 96 -51.82 17.12 -15.45
CA ASP A 96 -50.98 17.99 -16.27
C ASP A 96 -51.74 18.60 -17.45
N ARG A 97 -51.12 19.57 -18.15
CA ARG A 97 -51.72 20.25 -19.31
C ARG A 97 -50.72 20.48 -20.44
N TYR A 98 -51.15 20.24 -21.68
CA TYR A 98 -50.35 20.55 -22.86
C TYR A 98 -50.57 21.98 -23.35
N ASP A 99 -49.53 22.56 -23.95
CA ASP A 99 -49.66 23.76 -24.79
C ASP A 99 -50.30 23.40 -26.15
N PRO A 100 -51.19 24.22 -26.74
CA PRO A 100 -51.89 23.91 -27.99
C PRO A 100 -50.99 23.49 -29.17
N GLU A 101 -49.74 23.98 -29.23
CA GLU A 101 -48.83 23.67 -30.34
C GLU A 101 -47.89 22.50 -30.03
N ARG A 102 -48.04 21.83 -28.87
CA ARG A 102 -47.10 20.83 -28.38
C ARG A 102 -46.91 19.67 -29.36
N ILE A 103 -47.99 18.98 -29.72
CA ILE A 103 -47.91 17.76 -30.52
C ILE A 103 -47.35 18.07 -31.90
N GLU A 104 -47.85 19.13 -32.56
CA GLU A 104 -47.36 19.55 -33.87
C GLU A 104 -45.85 19.87 -33.84
N THR A 105 -45.40 20.58 -32.81
CA THR A 105 -43.99 20.94 -32.65
C THR A 105 -43.11 19.71 -32.45
N LEU A 106 -43.48 18.80 -31.55
CA LEU A 106 -42.65 17.63 -31.22
C LEU A 106 -42.65 16.58 -32.34
N VAL A 107 -43.78 16.37 -33.03
CA VAL A 107 -43.82 15.50 -34.23
C VAL A 107 -42.95 16.09 -35.34
N SER A 108 -43.06 17.40 -35.59
CA SER A 108 -42.24 18.06 -36.61
C SER A 108 -40.74 17.95 -36.32
N LEU A 109 -40.35 18.02 -35.05
CA LEU A 109 -38.95 17.83 -34.62
C LEU A 109 -38.44 16.41 -34.89
N LEU A 110 -39.24 15.38 -34.58
CA LEU A 110 -38.87 13.99 -34.87
C LEU A 110 -38.78 13.72 -36.37
N GLU A 111 -39.74 14.21 -37.15
CA GLU A 111 -39.77 14.08 -38.61
C GLU A 111 -38.60 14.82 -39.28
N ALA A 112 -38.22 16.00 -38.76
CA ALA A 112 -37.12 16.79 -39.31
C ALA A 112 -35.73 16.16 -39.08
N ASN A 113 -35.54 15.44 -37.98
CA ASN A 113 -34.26 14.79 -37.67
C ASN A 113 -34.02 13.49 -38.45
N GLY A 114 -35.07 12.90 -39.05
CA GLY A 114 -34.95 11.91 -40.13
C GLY A 114 -34.41 10.54 -39.74
N LYS A 115 -34.19 10.25 -38.45
CA LYS A 115 -33.78 8.92 -37.96
C LYS A 115 -34.87 8.37 -37.03
N SER A 116 -35.64 7.41 -37.56
CA SER A 116 -36.62 6.66 -36.79
C SER A 116 -35.99 5.33 -36.31
N PRO A 117 -36.27 4.88 -35.07
CA PRO A 117 -37.23 5.47 -34.12
C PRO A 117 -36.58 6.43 -33.10
N GLY A 118 -37.37 7.37 -32.55
CA GLY A 118 -36.89 8.40 -31.61
C GLY A 118 -37.96 8.95 -30.66
N ILE A 119 -37.52 9.66 -29.63
CA ILE A 119 -38.33 10.29 -28.58
C ILE A 119 -38.04 11.79 -28.49
N ALA A 120 -39.09 12.59 -28.27
CA ALA A 120 -39.02 14.03 -28.13
C ALA A 120 -39.69 14.51 -26.84
N PHE A 121 -39.16 15.59 -26.28
CA PHE A 121 -39.69 16.28 -25.11
C PHE A 121 -39.43 17.79 -25.22
N SER A 122 -39.98 18.58 -24.29
CA SER A 122 -39.86 20.04 -24.27
C SER A 122 -39.47 20.56 -22.90
N ARG A 123 -39.17 21.85 -22.81
CA ARG A 123 -39.10 22.53 -21.50
C ARG A 123 -40.45 22.48 -20.79
N VAL A 124 -40.41 22.47 -19.46
CA VAL A 124 -41.60 22.34 -18.58
C VAL A 124 -41.86 23.67 -17.87
N ARG A 125 -43.13 24.05 -17.75
CA ARG A 125 -43.62 25.15 -16.89
C ARG A 125 -44.34 24.56 -15.70
N LEU A 126 -44.09 25.11 -14.51
CA LEU A 126 -44.77 24.68 -13.29
C LEU A 126 -46.06 25.50 -13.10
N MET A 127 -47.15 24.83 -12.71
CA MET A 127 -48.41 25.46 -12.32
C MET A 127 -48.91 24.90 -10.99
N ASP A 128 -49.65 25.68 -10.23
CA ASP A 128 -50.24 25.25 -8.96
C ASP A 128 -51.56 24.48 -9.16
N GLN A 129 -52.15 24.04 -8.06
CA GLN A 129 -53.44 23.34 -8.05
C GLN A 129 -54.61 24.18 -8.63
N GLU A 130 -54.46 25.50 -8.74
CA GLU A 130 -55.43 26.41 -9.38
C GLU A 130 -55.05 26.80 -10.82
N SER A 131 -54.11 26.09 -11.45
CA SER A 131 -53.62 26.31 -12.82
C SER A 131 -52.90 27.65 -13.02
N ARG A 132 -52.43 28.28 -11.95
CA ARG A 132 -51.66 29.53 -12.02
C ARG A 132 -50.17 29.21 -12.19
N PRO A 133 -49.43 29.97 -13.00
CA PRO A 133 -47.98 29.77 -13.15
C PRO A 133 -47.26 29.92 -11.80
N VAL A 134 -46.40 28.95 -11.49
CA VAL A 134 -45.49 29.02 -10.34
C VAL A 134 -44.17 29.59 -10.82
N THR A 135 -43.80 30.76 -10.31
CA THR A 135 -42.63 31.53 -10.78
C THR A 135 -41.48 31.59 -9.78
N ALA A 136 -41.67 31.05 -8.57
CA ALA A 136 -40.65 30.97 -7.53
C ALA A 136 -40.92 29.79 -6.59
N GLY A 137 -39.88 29.32 -5.90
CA GLY A 137 -39.94 28.24 -4.92
C GLY A 137 -39.06 27.05 -5.30
N PRO A 138 -38.89 26.08 -4.38
CA PRO A 138 -37.87 25.04 -4.50
C PRO A 138 -37.95 24.20 -5.78
N ALA A 139 -39.17 23.91 -6.26
CA ALA A 139 -39.38 23.17 -7.50
C ALA A 139 -38.97 23.97 -8.75
N VAL A 140 -39.21 25.28 -8.76
CA VAL A 140 -38.79 26.18 -9.85
C VAL A 140 -37.26 26.30 -9.85
N GLU A 141 -36.67 26.55 -8.69
CA GLU A 141 -35.23 26.67 -8.53
C GLU A 141 -34.49 25.38 -8.92
N TRP A 142 -35.03 24.22 -8.55
CA TRP A 142 -34.50 22.93 -8.98
C TRP A 142 -34.57 22.75 -10.50
N LEU A 143 -35.73 23.02 -11.11
CA LEU A 143 -35.93 22.84 -12.54
C LEU A 143 -35.06 23.81 -13.36
N ASP A 144 -34.93 25.06 -12.92
CA ASP A 144 -34.06 26.04 -13.55
C ASP A 144 -32.59 25.65 -13.42
N ALA A 145 -32.18 25.15 -12.25
CA ALA A 145 -30.82 24.65 -12.04
C ALA A 145 -30.54 23.41 -12.92
N ALA A 146 -31.50 22.49 -13.06
CA ALA A 146 -31.36 21.31 -13.91
C ALA A 146 -31.22 21.73 -15.39
N HIS A 147 -32.08 22.62 -15.89
CA HIS A 147 -31.96 23.12 -17.26
C HIS A 147 -30.66 23.90 -17.50
N ALA A 148 -30.21 24.72 -16.54
CA ALA A 148 -28.99 25.52 -16.67
C ALA A 148 -27.71 24.67 -16.71
N ARG A 149 -27.77 23.43 -16.22
CA ARG A 149 -26.64 22.49 -16.19
C ARG A 149 -26.54 21.62 -17.44
N LEU A 150 -27.59 21.57 -18.27
CA LEU A 150 -27.57 20.83 -19.52
C LEU A 150 -26.73 21.60 -20.54
N THR A 151 -25.57 21.05 -20.93
CA THR A 151 -24.72 21.61 -22.00
C THR A 151 -24.78 20.73 -23.24
N PRO A 152 -24.55 21.28 -24.46
CA PRO A 152 -24.57 20.50 -25.70
C PRO A 152 -23.60 19.31 -25.73
N ASP A 153 -22.52 19.39 -24.95
CA ASP A 153 -21.48 18.36 -24.89
C ASP A 153 -21.76 17.28 -23.82
N THR A 154 -22.83 17.41 -23.03
CA THR A 154 -23.13 16.44 -21.96
C THR A 154 -23.88 15.24 -22.54
N PRO A 155 -23.41 13.99 -22.31
CA PRO A 155 -24.17 12.80 -22.67
C PRO A 155 -25.51 12.80 -21.94
N LEU A 156 -26.59 13.02 -22.68
CA LEU A 156 -27.93 13.26 -22.14
C LEU A 156 -28.41 12.14 -21.20
N ALA A 157 -28.10 10.88 -21.52
CA ALA A 157 -28.41 9.74 -20.66
C ALA A 157 -27.70 9.80 -19.30
N LEU A 158 -26.42 10.19 -19.27
CA LEU A 158 -25.69 10.36 -18.00
C LEU A 158 -26.19 11.57 -17.22
N PHE A 159 -26.61 12.64 -17.90
CA PHE A 159 -27.20 13.80 -17.26
C PHE A 159 -28.52 13.47 -16.56
N LEU A 160 -29.38 12.69 -17.21
CA LEU A 160 -30.67 12.26 -16.67
C LEU A 160 -30.53 11.36 -15.44
N LEU A 161 -29.42 10.62 -15.31
CA LEU A 161 -29.10 9.92 -14.07
C LEU A 161 -28.98 10.89 -12.89
N ARG A 162 -28.47 12.09 -13.10
CA ARG A 162 -28.30 13.09 -12.03
C ARG A 162 -29.55 13.96 -11.84
N ASP A 163 -30.03 14.55 -12.91
CA ASP A 163 -31.08 15.57 -12.89
C ASP A 163 -32.13 15.20 -13.97
N ASN A 164 -33.28 14.62 -13.55
CA ASN A 164 -34.39 14.32 -14.46
C ASN A 164 -35.17 15.61 -14.81
N PHE A 165 -34.59 16.46 -15.65
CA PHE A 165 -35.19 17.72 -16.09
C PHE A 165 -36.42 17.54 -17.00
N THR A 166 -36.72 16.32 -17.44
CA THR A 166 -37.98 16.03 -18.15
C THR A 166 -39.18 16.01 -17.21
N CYS A 167 -38.92 15.91 -15.89
CA CYS A 167 -39.84 15.99 -14.74
C CYS A 167 -40.90 14.90 -14.64
N THR A 168 -41.40 14.38 -15.76
CA THR A 168 -42.59 13.52 -15.80
C THR A 168 -42.68 12.79 -17.13
N SER A 169 -43.29 11.61 -17.10
CA SER A 169 -43.71 10.88 -18.29
C SER A 169 -44.64 11.70 -19.19
N SER A 170 -45.37 12.70 -18.64
CA SER A 170 -46.18 13.63 -19.43
C SER A 170 -45.38 14.38 -20.50
N ASN A 171 -44.06 14.41 -20.37
CA ASN A 171 -43.19 15.10 -21.31
C ASN A 171 -42.83 14.27 -22.54
N PHE A 172 -43.17 12.98 -22.59
CA PHE A 172 -42.72 12.07 -23.63
C PHE A 172 -43.67 12.04 -24.83
N LEU A 173 -43.12 12.31 -26.03
CA LEU A 173 -43.73 11.98 -27.32
C LEU A 173 -42.72 11.15 -28.11
N PHE A 174 -43.07 9.95 -28.55
CA PHE A 174 -42.12 9.05 -29.20
C PHE A 174 -42.74 8.23 -30.33
N HIS A 175 -41.89 7.77 -31.24
CA HIS A 175 -42.28 6.86 -32.31
C HIS A 175 -42.60 5.47 -31.74
N ARG A 176 -43.72 4.87 -32.16
CA ARG A 176 -44.20 3.57 -31.63
C ARG A 176 -43.14 2.48 -31.67
N ASP A 177 -42.36 2.38 -32.75
CA ASP A 177 -41.36 1.33 -32.95
C ASP A 177 -40.29 1.29 -31.84
N LEU A 178 -40.10 2.37 -31.07
CA LEU A 178 -39.24 2.32 -29.87
C LEU A 178 -39.70 1.23 -28.89
N LEU A 179 -41.00 0.95 -28.81
CA LEU A 179 -41.55 -0.08 -27.92
C LEU A 179 -41.09 -1.50 -28.28
N GLU A 180 -40.79 -1.77 -29.55
CA GLU A 180 -40.28 -3.08 -29.97
C GLU A 180 -38.87 -3.33 -29.40
N THR A 181 -38.08 -2.27 -29.31
CA THR A 181 -36.70 -2.34 -28.82
C THR A 181 -36.61 -2.24 -27.30
N VAL A 182 -37.37 -1.34 -26.68
CA VAL A 182 -37.21 -1.02 -25.25
C VAL A 182 -38.26 -1.66 -24.35
N GLY A 183 -39.39 -2.10 -24.90
CA GLY A 183 -40.55 -2.55 -24.12
C GLY A 183 -41.31 -1.41 -23.44
N GLY A 184 -42.24 -1.76 -22.55
CA GLY A 184 -43.07 -0.80 -21.81
C GLY A 184 -42.40 -0.16 -20.58
N PHE A 185 -43.20 0.51 -19.76
CA PHE A 185 -42.80 1.02 -18.44
C PHE A 185 -42.64 -0.14 -17.45
N ARG A 186 -41.60 -0.09 -16.62
CA ARG A 186 -41.39 -1.07 -15.54
C ARG A 186 -42.10 -0.62 -14.26
N GLU A 187 -42.36 -1.56 -13.35
CA GLU A 187 -43.10 -1.34 -12.11
C GLU A 187 -42.27 -0.62 -11.02
N TYR A 188 -41.66 0.50 -11.39
CA TYR A 188 -41.06 1.43 -10.43
C TYR A 188 -42.11 2.45 -9.98
N ARG A 189 -42.09 2.84 -8.69
CA ARG A 189 -43.01 3.84 -8.16
C ARG A 189 -42.52 5.25 -8.43
N TYR A 190 -41.21 5.49 -8.30
CA TYR A 190 -40.66 6.85 -8.27
C TYR A 190 -39.84 7.22 -9.51
N VAL A 191 -39.31 6.24 -10.23
CA VAL A 191 -38.37 6.46 -11.35
C VAL A 191 -38.75 5.71 -12.63
N ASN A 192 -40.03 5.36 -12.79
CA ASN A 192 -40.52 4.65 -13.97
C ASN A 192 -40.37 5.46 -15.27
N ASP A 193 -40.54 6.78 -15.19
CA ASP A 193 -40.33 7.72 -16.28
C ASP A 193 -38.85 7.80 -16.68
N LEU A 194 -37.96 7.90 -15.68
CA LEU A 194 -36.52 7.95 -15.88
C LEU A 194 -35.97 6.64 -16.47
N ASP A 195 -36.38 5.49 -15.94
CA ASP A 195 -36.03 4.17 -16.48
C ASP A 195 -36.43 4.02 -17.95
N PHE A 196 -37.66 4.41 -18.30
CA PHE A 196 -38.15 4.33 -19.67
C PHE A 196 -37.37 5.26 -20.61
N LEU A 197 -37.15 6.51 -20.21
CA LEU A 197 -36.42 7.49 -21.01
C LEU A 197 -34.97 7.06 -21.28
N ILE A 198 -34.27 6.52 -20.29
CA ILE A 198 -32.90 6.04 -20.43
C ILE A 198 -32.81 4.83 -21.38
N ARG A 199 -33.78 3.92 -21.32
CA ARG A 199 -33.87 2.81 -22.28
C ARG A 199 -34.13 3.32 -23.70
N CYS A 200 -34.99 4.33 -23.87
CA CYS A 200 -35.23 4.98 -25.17
C CYS A 200 -33.97 5.66 -25.72
N LEU A 201 -33.21 6.37 -24.87
CA LEU A 201 -31.93 7.00 -25.24
C LEU A 201 -30.91 5.99 -25.77
N SER A 202 -30.92 4.77 -25.23
CA SER A 202 -30.01 3.71 -25.65
C SER A 202 -30.40 3.08 -26.99
N ALA A 203 -31.66 3.26 -27.42
CA ALA A 203 -32.26 2.55 -28.55
C ALA A 203 -32.63 3.44 -29.75
N GLY A 204 -32.75 4.75 -29.56
CA GLY A 204 -33.22 5.66 -30.61
C GLY A 204 -32.77 7.11 -30.41
N GLU A 205 -33.13 7.96 -31.37
CA GLU A 205 -32.74 9.38 -31.35
C GLU A 205 -33.56 10.18 -30.33
N VAL A 206 -32.94 11.20 -29.73
CA VAL A 206 -33.59 12.04 -28.72
C VAL A 206 -33.52 13.50 -29.11
N VAL A 207 -34.68 14.17 -29.06
CA VAL A 207 -34.83 15.55 -29.50
C VAL A 207 -35.50 16.39 -28.42
N CYS A 208 -34.87 17.50 -28.04
CA CYS A 208 -35.43 18.44 -27.08
C CYS A 208 -35.91 19.71 -27.80
N SER A 209 -37.15 20.14 -27.53
CA SER A 209 -37.64 21.46 -27.91
C SER A 209 -37.32 22.49 -26.83
N GLU A 210 -36.69 23.59 -27.22
CA GLU A 210 -36.46 24.76 -26.35
C GLU A 210 -37.76 25.50 -26.00
N ALA A 211 -38.86 25.25 -26.73
CA ALA A 211 -40.16 25.80 -26.38
C ALA A 211 -40.68 25.15 -25.10
N SER A 212 -41.33 25.94 -24.24
CA SER A 212 -41.96 25.40 -23.02
C SER A 212 -43.40 24.96 -23.32
N LEU A 213 -43.55 23.69 -23.69
CA LEU A 213 -44.80 23.15 -24.25
C LEU A 213 -45.55 22.20 -23.28
N LEU A 214 -45.06 21.99 -22.06
CA LEU A 214 -45.73 21.22 -21.01
C LEU A 214 -45.96 22.11 -19.78
N PHE A 215 -47.16 22.06 -19.22
CA PHE A 215 -47.47 22.61 -17.91
C PHE A 215 -47.63 21.45 -16.92
N TYR A 216 -46.68 21.35 -15.98
CA TYR A 216 -46.66 20.35 -14.93
C TYR A 216 -47.29 20.91 -13.66
N ARG A 217 -48.27 20.20 -13.08
CA ARG A 217 -49.00 20.65 -11.90
C ARG A 217 -48.33 20.24 -10.60
N ILE A 218 -48.25 21.17 -9.64
CA ILE A 218 -47.78 20.89 -8.28
C ILE A 218 -48.98 21.00 -7.33
N HIS A 219 -49.28 19.90 -6.63
CA HIS A 219 -50.21 19.81 -5.51
C HIS A 219 -49.68 18.85 -4.43
N ASP A 220 -50.33 18.84 -3.27
CA ASP A 220 -49.83 18.14 -2.07
C ASP A 220 -49.70 16.62 -2.23
N THR A 221 -50.44 16.03 -3.16
CA THR A 221 -50.43 14.59 -3.45
C THR A 221 -49.45 14.17 -4.55
N ASN A 222 -48.65 15.09 -5.12
CA ASN A 222 -47.62 14.73 -6.10
C ASN A 222 -46.54 13.86 -5.46
N THR A 223 -46.14 12.81 -6.17
CA THR A 223 -44.99 11.96 -5.81
C THR A 223 -43.68 12.74 -5.71
N LEU A 224 -43.58 13.90 -6.39
CA LEU A 224 -42.43 14.81 -6.33
C LEU A 224 -42.18 15.36 -4.90
N ASN A 225 -43.23 15.56 -4.11
CA ASN A 225 -43.12 16.02 -2.72
C ASN A 225 -42.67 14.88 -1.77
N GLU A 226 -42.88 13.62 -2.15
CA GLU A 226 -42.41 12.45 -1.36
C GLU A 226 -40.89 12.25 -1.46
N ARG A 227 -40.20 12.93 -2.40
CA ARG A 227 -38.75 12.83 -2.63
C ARG A 227 -37.91 13.48 -1.52
N PHE A 228 -38.46 14.45 -0.79
CA PHE A 228 -37.73 15.28 0.18
C PHE A 228 -38.13 15.01 1.64
N GLY A 229 -38.70 13.84 1.93
CA GLY A 229 -39.15 13.42 3.26
C GLY A 229 -38.84 11.96 3.58
N ASP A 230 -39.56 11.35 4.52
CA ASP A 230 -39.29 10.01 5.07
C ASP A 230 -39.20 8.86 4.03
N LYS A 231 -39.66 9.09 2.80
CA LYS A 231 -39.64 8.12 1.69
C LYS A 231 -38.45 8.28 0.74
N GLU A 232 -37.57 9.25 0.98
CA GLU A 232 -36.32 9.47 0.23
C GLU A 232 -35.46 8.19 0.04
N PRO A 233 -35.34 7.28 1.04
CA PRO A 233 -34.57 6.05 0.87
C PRO A 233 -35.11 5.12 -0.23
N ASN A 234 -36.44 5.03 -0.37
CA ASN A 234 -37.07 4.17 -1.38
C ASN A 234 -36.83 4.73 -2.80
N TYR A 235 -36.94 6.05 -2.97
CA TYR A 235 -36.58 6.72 -4.21
C TYR A 235 -35.11 6.46 -4.59
N LEU A 236 -34.18 6.64 -3.64
CA LEU A 236 -32.76 6.45 -3.87
C LEU A 236 -32.42 4.99 -4.26
N CYS A 237 -33.14 4.01 -3.71
CA CYS A 237 -32.96 2.60 -4.05
C CYS A 237 -33.46 2.26 -5.45
N GLU A 238 -34.67 2.67 -5.85
CA GLU A 238 -35.15 2.45 -7.23
C GLU A 238 -34.26 3.17 -8.24
N TRP A 239 -33.89 4.44 -7.95
CA TRP A 239 -32.96 5.21 -8.76
C TRP A 239 -31.61 4.50 -8.92
N GLY A 240 -31.06 3.97 -7.82
CA GLY A 240 -29.81 3.22 -7.83
C GLY A 240 -29.85 1.94 -8.67
N GLN A 241 -31.01 1.28 -8.78
CA GLN A 241 -31.20 0.11 -9.64
C GLN A 241 -31.21 0.50 -11.12
N VAL A 242 -31.95 1.54 -11.49
CA VAL A 242 -32.01 2.06 -12.87
C VAL A 242 -30.62 2.51 -13.34
N VAL A 243 -29.88 3.23 -12.49
CA VAL A 243 -28.51 3.64 -12.75
C VAL A 243 -27.60 2.42 -12.95
N ALA A 244 -27.69 1.42 -12.07
CA ALA A 244 -26.88 0.21 -12.16
C ALA A 244 -27.07 -0.53 -13.48
N GLU A 245 -28.34 -0.73 -13.85
CA GLU A 245 -28.69 -1.48 -15.05
C GLU A 245 -28.27 -0.75 -16.33
N TYR A 246 -28.47 0.57 -16.38
CA TYR A 246 -27.98 1.38 -17.50
C TYR A 246 -26.46 1.31 -17.64
N LEU A 247 -25.71 1.41 -16.54
CA LEU A 247 -24.24 1.33 -16.58
C LEU A 247 -23.75 -0.07 -17.00
N GLU A 248 -24.48 -1.12 -16.67
CA GLU A 248 -24.12 -2.49 -17.07
C GLU A 248 -24.33 -2.78 -18.55
N HIS A 249 -25.33 -2.14 -19.17
CA HIS A 249 -25.78 -2.48 -20.52
C HIS A 249 -25.50 -1.38 -21.56
N SER A 250 -25.13 -0.16 -21.16
CA SER A 250 -24.80 0.92 -22.09
C SER A 250 -23.39 0.79 -22.64
N VAL A 251 -23.27 0.93 -23.96
CA VAL A 251 -21.97 0.91 -24.68
C VAL A 251 -21.17 2.18 -24.39
N ASP A 252 -21.85 3.28 -24.06
CA ASP A 252 -21.23 4.55 -23.68
C ASP A 252 -20.42 4.43 -22.38
N TYR A 253 -20.85 3.57 -21.44
CA TYR A 253 -20.16 3.39 -20.16
C TYR A 253 -18.80 2.69 -20.28
N GLN A 254 -18.59 1.83 -21.29
CA GLN A 254 -17.29 1.20 -21.51
C GLN A 254 -16.18 2.22 -21.82
N LYS A 255 -16.54 3.48 -22.10
CA LYS A 255 -15.63 4.57 -22.45
C LYS A 255 -15.61 5.72 -21.44
N THR A 256 -16.56 5.78 -20.51
CA THR A 256 -16.65 6.83 -19.49
C THR A 256 -15.84 6.43 -18.24
N SER A 257 -14.88 7.28 -17.83
CA SER A 257 -14.06 6.99 -16.63
C SER A 257 -14.88 7.06 -15.34
N TRP A 258 -14.48 6.32 -14.30
CA TRP A 258 -15.14 6.38 -12.98
C TRP A 258 -15.16 7.78 -12.37
N ASP A 259 -14.13 8.59 -12.62
CA ASP A 259 -14.06 9.98 -12.18
C ASP A 259 -15.05 10.88 -12.91
N GLU A 260 -15.35 10.56 -14.17
CA GLU A 260 -16.32 11.27 -14.99
C GLU A 260 -17.75 10.86 -14.63
N LEU A 261 -17.98 9.59 -14.30
CA LEU A 261 -19.24 9.13 -13.72
C LEU A 261 -19.48 9.76 -12.34
N ALA A 262 -18.47 9.78 -11.47
CA ALA A 262 -18.55 10.39 -10.14
C ALA A 262 -18.78 11.91 -10.20
N ARG A 263 -18.17 12.62 -11.17
CA ARG A 263 -18.47 14.04 -11.42
C ARG A 263 -19.86 14.27 -12.02
N THR A 264 -20.33 13.37 -12.88
CA THR A 264 -21.62 13.50 -13.56
C THR A 264 -22.79 13.18 -12.64
N VAL A 265 -22.64 12.23 -11.72
CA VAL A 265 -23.69 11.82 -10.76
C VAL A 265 -23.55 12.53 -9.40
N GLY A 266 -22.35 12.96 -9.01
CA GLY A 266 -22.01 13.52 -7.70
C GLY A 266 -22.32 15.00 -7.50
N GLY A 267 -23.47 15.46 -7.96
CA GLY A 267 -23.95 16.82 -7.69
C GLY A 267 -24.63 16.98 -6.33
N GLY A 268 -23.91 16.79 -5.22
CA GLY A 268 -24.36 17.29 -3.91
C GLY A 268 -24.10 16.38 -2.70
N ASP A 269 -24.49 15.10 -2.72
CA ASP A 269 -24.52 14.30 -1.49
C ASP A 269 -23.85 12.92 -1.63
N ALA A 270 -22.86 12.66 -0.76
CA ALA A 270 -22.15 11.37 -0.63
C ALA A 270 -23.08 10.17 -0.31
N VAL A 271 -24.34 10.44 0.05
CA VAL A 271 -25.41 9.46 0.25
C VAL A 271 -25.79 8.77 -1.08
N GLN A 272 -25.83 9.52 -2.20
CA GLN A 272 -26.27 9.00 -3.50
C GLN A 272 -25.30 7.97 -4.07
N LEU A 273 -23.97 8.22 -3.96
CA LEU A 273 -22.95 7.29 -4.45
C LEU A 273 -22.92 5.96 -3.68
N SER A 274 -23.18 6.01 -2.36
CA SER A 274 -23.21 4.81 -1.52
C SER A 274 -24.46 3.98 -1.76
N VAL A 275 -25.61 4.61 -2.06
CA VAL A 275 -26.84 3.90 -2.46
C VAL A 275 -26.71 3.29 -3.86
N ILE A 276 -26.06 3.95 -4.82
CA ILE A 276 -25.75 3.36 -6.14
C ILE A 276 -24.89 2.11 -5.99
N LEU A 277 -23.81 2.18 -5.20
CA LEU A 277 -22.90 1.04 -5.01
C LEU A 277 -23.57 -0.14 -4.29
N LEU A 278 -24.45 0.13 -3.31
CA LEU A 278 -25.26 -0.89 -2.64
C LEU A 278 -26.33 -1.49 -3.57
N SER A 279 -26.94 -0.69 -4.45
CA SER A 279 -27.97 -1.12 -5.38
C SER A 279 -27.40 -1.91 -6.56
N VAL A 280 -26.24 -1.51 -7.10
CA VAL A 280 -25.44 -2.30 -8.07
C VAL A 280 -25.04 -3.65 -7.47
N PHE A 281 -24.61 -3.66 -6.20
CA PHE A 281 -24.27 -4.90 -5.49
C PHE A 281 -25.51 -5.78 -5.25
N ALA A 282 -26.64 -5.19 -4.83
CA ALA A 282 -27.89 -5.91 -4.61
C ALA A 282 -28.48 -6.47 -5.92
N SER A 283 -28.49 -5.70 -7.00
CA SER A 283 -28.95 -6.15 -8.33
C SER A 283 -28.11 -7.32 -8.84
N ARG A 284 -26.77 -7.27 -8.71
CA ARG A 284 -25.87 -8.38 -9.08
C ARG A 284 -26.01 -9.63 -8.21
N VAL A 285 -26.45 -9.47 -6.96
CA VAL A 285 -26.58 -10.59 -6.01
C VAL A 285 -27.97 -11.22 -6.06
N PHE A 286 -29.02 -10.43 -6.31
CA PHE A 286 -30.42 -10.88 -6.25
C PHE A 286 -31.09 -11.03 -7.62
N GLY A 287 -30.50 -10.50 -8.70
CA GLY A 287 -31.03 -10.59 -10.06
C GLY A 287 -32.15 -9.57 -10.34
N SER A 288 -32.71 -9.64 -11.55
CA SER A 288 -33.71 -8.69 -12.11
C SER A 288 -35.07 -8.67 -11.40
N ASP A 289 -35.28 -9.49 -10.38
CA ASP A 289 -36.57 -9.63 -9.68
C ASP A 289 -36.77 -8.59 -8.56
N GLY A 290 -35.85 -7.63 -8.40
CA GLY A 290 -35.94 -6.53 -7.44
C GLY A 290 -35.54 -6.89 -6.00
N VAL A 291 -35.17 -5.88 -5.21
CA VAL A 291 -34.81 -6.02 -3.79
C VAL A 291 -36.08 -6.15 -2.94
N ARG A 292 -36.14 -7.14 -2.03
CA ARG A 292 -37.32 -7.34 -1.18
C ARG A 292 -37.54 -6.17 -0.21
N PRO A 293 -38.79 -5.75 0.06
CA PRO A 293 -39.10 -4.64 0.97
C PRO A 293 -38.46 -4.75 2.36
N GLU A 294 -38.32 -5.96 2.90
CA GLU A 294 -37.76 -6.16 4.25
C GLU A 294 -36.25 -5.87 4.33
N VAL A 295 -35.55 -5.83 3.18
CA VAL A 295 -34.14 -5.42 3.07
C VAL A 295 -34.04 -3.90 2.90
N LEU A 296 -35.02 -3.27 2.26
CA LEU A 296 -35.10 -1.82 2.08
C LEU A 296 -35.38 -1.10 3.42
N ASP A 297 -36.26 -1.64 4.26
CA ASP A 297 -36.55 -1.09 5.59
C ASP A 297 -35.29 -1.04 6.49
N LYS A 298 -34.47 -2.08 6.45
CA LYS A 298 -33.22 -2.13 7.23
C LYS A 298 -32.11 -1.23 6.71
N VAL A 299 -32.13 -0.90 5.43
CA VAL A 299 -31.20 0.07 4.83
C VAL A 299 -31.64 1.49 5.17
N SER A 300 -32.95 1.75 5.25
CA SER A 300 -33.54 3.00 5.74
C SER A 300 -33.15 3.31 7.19
N ASP A 301 -33.22 2.31 8.09
CA ASP A 301 -32.82 2.45 9.51
C ASP A 301 -31.34 2.87 9.69
N VAL A 302 -30.47 2.46 8.75
CA VAL A 302 -29.04 2.81 8.74
C VAL A 302 -28.81 4.22 8.21
N LEU A 303 -29.71 4.74 7.38
CA LEU A 303 -29.64 6.09 6.81
C LEU A 303 -30.13 7.16 7.80
N GLU A 304 -31.14 6.88 8.64
CA GLU A 304 -31.57 7.80 9.72
C GLU A 304 -30.44 8.13 10.72
N PHE A 305 -29.51 7.20 10.94
CA PHE A 305 -28.35 7.39 11.82
C PHE A 305 -27.33 8.43 11.29
N LYS A 306 -27.36 8.77 10.00
CA LYS A 306 -26.45 9.78 9.40
C LYS A 306 -26.80 11.22 9.79
N ALA A 307 -28.08 11.55 10.03
CA ALA A 307 -28.50 12.91 10.37
C ALA A 307 -27.90 13.40 11.70
N HIS A 308 -27.67 12.49 12.64
CA HIS A 308 -27.07 12.80 13.94
C HIS A 308 -25.54 12.97 13.88
N VAL A 309 -24.88 12.42 12.85
CA VAL A 309 -23.41 12.47 12.66
C VAL A 309 -22.98 13.71 11.87
N ALA A 310 -23.85 14.28 11.02
CA ALA A 310 -23.59 15.52 10.28
C ALA A 310 -23.34 16.72 11.24
N TRP A 311 -24.00 16.74 12.40
CA TRP A 311 -23.81 17.76 13.43
C TRP A 311 -22.44 17.70 14.13
N LEU A 312 -21.84 16.51 14.28
CA LEU A 312 -20.54 16.32 14.94
C LEU A 312 -19.35 16.48 13.99
N LYS A 313 -19.52 16.25 12.68
CA LYS A 313 -18.45 16.34 11.68
C LYS A 313 -17.99 17.77 11.39
N SER A 314 -18.85 18.78 11.53
CA SER A 314 -18.49 20.16 11.18
C SER A 314 -17.42 20.77 12.11
N HIS A 315 -17.13 20.18 13.26
CA HIS A 315 -16.18 20.70 14.24
C HIS A 315 -14.75 20.12 14.13
N ILE A 316 -14.57 19.02 13.38
CA ILE A 316 -13.28 18.30 13.31
C ILE A 316 -12.53 18.63 12.00
N THR A 317 -13.26 18.90 10.92
CA THR A 317 -12.69 19.21 9.59
C THR A 317 -11.91 20.53 9.54
N ASP A 318 -12.17 21.48 10.44
CA ASP A 318 -11.46 22.76 10.50
C ASP A 318 -10.01 22.63 11.03
N LEU A 319 -9.70 21.56 11.77
CA LEU A 319 -8.38 21.39 12.41
C LEU A 319 -7.37 20.60 11.55
N GLU A 320 -7.84 19.70 10.67
CA GLU A 320 -6.97 18.84 9.84
C GLU A 320 -6.52 19.52 8.53
N ALA A 321 -7.36 20.40 7.96
CA ALA A 321 -7.08 21.12 6.71
C ALA A 321 -5.97 22.20 6.80
N ALA A 322 -5.48 22.48 8.02
CA ALA A 322 -4.37 23.39 8.28
C ALA A 322 -3.00 22.68 8.28
N HIS A 323 -2.96 21.35 8.46
CA HIS A 323 -1.73 20.58 8.64
C HIS A 323 -1.18 20.02 7.32
N GLU A 324 -2.04 19.49 6.43
CA GLU A 324 -1.63 18.85 5.17
C GLU A 324 -1.13 19.84 4.09
N ARG A 325 -1.50 21.13 4.18
CA ARG A 325 -1.06 22.15 3.22
C ARG A 325 0.43 22.54 3.33
N LEU A 326 1.11 22.19 4.42
CA LEU A 326 2.50 22.60 4.68
C LEU A 326 3.54 21.55 4.20
N GLU A 327 3.15 20.28 4.09
CA GLU A 327 4.04 19.15 3.79
C GLU A 327 4.21 18.86 2.28
N ALA A 328 3.18 19.13 1.48
CA ALA A 328 3.16 18.79 0.05
C ALA A 328 4.08 19.69 -0.82
N ASP A 329 4.33 20.94 -0.42
CA ASP A 329 5.11 21.92 -1.21
C ASP A 329 6.63 21.68 -1.16
N ILE A 330 7.13 20.93 -0.18
CA ILE A 330 8.58 20.75 0.08
C ILE A 330 9.19 19.59 -0.73
N GLY A 331 8.40 18.55 -1.05
CA GLY A 331 8.92 17.31 -1.67
C GLY A 331 9.22 17.38 -3.18
N ILE A 332 8.55 18.25 -3.93
CA ILE A 332 8.57 18.23 -5.40
C ILE A 332 9.84 18.90 -5.99
N TYR A 333 10.57 19.72 -5.21
CA TYR A 333 11.69 20.52 -5.72
C TYR A 333 13.06 19.84 -5.77
N THR A 334 13.26 18.80 -4.99
CA THR A 334 14.60 18.30 -4.66
C THR A 334 15.10 17.22 -5.62
N ALA A 335 14.22 16.50 -6.32
CA ALA A 335 14.58 15.32 -7.10
C ALA A 335 15.07 15.62 -8.53
N ASP A 336 14.50 16.61 -9.21
CA ASP A 336 14.79 16.83 -10.62
C ASP A 336 16.10 17.63 -10.88
N ILE A 337 16.74 18.20 -9.86
CA ILE A 337 18.02 18.93 -9.98
C ILE A 337 19.23 17.97 -10.03
N ARG A 338 19.13 16.77 -9.45
CA ARG A 338 20.29 15.84 -9.38
C ARG A 338 20.57 15.10 -10.69
N LYS A 339 19.55 14.71 -11.45
CA LYS A 339 19.74 13.88 -12.66
C LYS A 339 20.36 14.61 -13.87
N LEU A 340 20.28 15.94 -13.94
CA LEU A 340 20.90 16.74 -15.02
C LEU A 340 22.39 17.02 -14.79
N SER A 341 22.85 16.93 -13.54
CA SER A 341 24.23 17.25 -13.17
C SER A 341 25.20 16.12 -13.53
N ASP A 342 24.77 14.86 -13.40
CA ASP A 342 25.66 13.71 -13.57
C ASP A 342 25.95 13.39 -15.05
N ALA A 343 25.00 13.65 -15.96
CA ALA A 343 25.17 13.39 -17.39
C ALA A 343 26.13 14.37 -18.10
N ASN A 344 26.34 15.56 -17.54
CA ASN A 344 27.25 16.58 -18.10
C ASN A 344 28.72 16.36 -17.69
N ILE A 345 28.96 15.65 -16.59
CA ILE A 345 30.32 15.50 -16.02
C ILE A 345 31.12 14.44 -16.79
N ASP A 346 30.49 13.34 -17.20
CA ASP A 346 31.15 12.27 -17.96
C ASP A 346 31.45 12.66 -19.43
N LEU A 347 30.60 13.52 -20.02
CA LEU A 347 30.79 14.02 -21.39
C LEU A 347 31.99 14.99 -21.48
N PHE A 348 32.22 15.76 -20.41
CA PHE A 348 33.30 16.75 -20.35
C PHE A 348 34.68 16.12 -20.16
N ALA A 349 34.76 15.00 -19.44
CA ALA A 349 36.01 14.28 -19.17
C ALA A 349 36.60 13.61 -20.42
N SER A 350 35.76 13.19 -21.37
CA SER A 350 36.18 12.51 -22.60
C SER A 350 36.66 13.45 -23.72
N LEU A 351 36.24 14.72 -23.71
CA LEU A 351 36.50 15.69 -24.79
C LEU A 351 37.88 16.38 -24.70
N GLN A 352 38.56 16.28 -23.55
CA GLN A 352 39.83 16.96 -23.32
C GLN A 352 41.07 16.28 -23.95
N GLU A 353 40.99 15.02 -24.40
CA GLU A 353 42.21 14.26 -24.78
C GLU A 353 42.53 14.17 -26.29
N LYS A 354 41.62 14.47 -27.22
CA LYS A 354 41.89 14.27 -28.67
C LYS A 354 41.27 15.33 -29.56
N HIS A 355 42.10 16.24 -30.08
CA HIS A 355 41.62 17.42 -30.82
C HIS A 355 41.45 17.23 -32.35
N ALA A 356 42.06 16.20 -32.97
CA ALA A 356 42.00 15.98 -34.42
C ALA A 356 40.98 14.92 -34.88
N ASP A 357 40.52 14.05 -33.97
CA ASP A 357 39.42 13.12 -34.24
C ASP A 357 38.03 13.80 -34.13
N ILE A 358 37.99 15.07 -33.69
CA ILE A 358 36.79 15.84 -33.28
C ILE A 358 35.77 16.03 -34.41
N GLU A 359 36.17 16.27 -35.66
CA GLU A 359 35.17 16.48 -36.74
C GLU A 359 34.50 15.18 -37.19
N LYS A 360 35.25 14.06 -37.27
CA LYS A 360 34.68 12.72 -37.47
C LYS A 360 33.87 12.26 -36.26
N LEU A 361 34.27 12.64 -35.05
CA LEU A 361 33.51 12.39 -33.83
C LEU A 361 32.26 13.26 -33.74
N ASN A 362 32.24 14.49 -34.24
CA ASN A 362 31.04 15.36 -34.20
C ASN A 362 29.91 14.78 -35.05
N GLN A 363 30.22 14.18 -36.20
CA GLN A 363 29.23 13.47 -37.02
C GLN A 363 28.75 12.18 -36.32
N LYS A 364 29.67 11.41 -35.71
CA LYS A 364 29.34 10.19 -34.96
C LYS A 364 28.63 10.47 -33.62
N LEU A 365 28.88 11.61 -32.99
CA LEU A 365 28.23 12.16 -31.80
C LEU A 365 26.80 12.55 -32.14
N THR A 366 26.57 13.15 -33.30
CA THR A 366 25.23 13.47 -33.80
C THR A 366 24.42 12.21 -34.10
N GLU A 367 25.02 11.18 -34.73
CA GLU A 367 24.38 9.87 -34.96
C GLU A 367 24.16 9.08 -33.65
N THR A 368 25.07 9.18 -32.67
CA THR A 368 24.95 8.53 -31.35
C THR A 368 23.93 9.25 -30.44
N ILE A 369 23.78 10.57 -30.55
CA ILE A 369 22.71 11.34 -29.91
C ILE A 369 21.36 10.92 -30.50
N ALA A 370 21.26 10.77 -31.83
CA ALA A 370 20.04 10.26 -32.47
C ALA A 370 19.71 8.81 -32.07
N GLN A 371 20.69 7.90 -32.00
CA GLN A 371 20.48 6.53 -31.50
C GLN A 371 20.18 6.48 -29.98
N ASN A 372 20.76 7.37 -29.17
CA ASN A 372 20.42 7.51 -27.75
C ASN A 372 19.01 8.05 -27.53
N HIS A 373 18.52 8.94 -28.40
CA HIS A 373 17.13 9.41 -28.38
C HIS A 373 16.15 8.27 -28.77
N ALA A 374 16.49 7.44 -29.76
CA ALA A 374 15.68 6.27 -30.13
C ALA A 374 15.66 5.18 -29.04
N LEU A 375 16.81 4.86 -28.42
CA LEU A 375 16.90 3.91 -27.32
C LEU A 375 16.34 4.46 -26.00
N ALA A 376 16.36 5.78 -25.79
CA ALA A 376 15.62 6.43 -24.70
C ALA A 376 14.12 6.27 -24.92
N ALA A 377 13.59 6.53 -26.12
CA ALA A 377 12.16 6.31 -26.42
C ALA A 377 11.72 4.83 -26.22
N GLU A 378 12.56 3.84 -26.55
CA GLU A 378 12.25 2.41 -26.40
C GLU A 378 12.32 1.93 -24.94
N ARG A 379 13.32 2.41 -24.18
CA ARG A 379 13.40 2.30 -22.72
C ARG A 379 12.24 3.03 -22.03
N ASP A 380 11.75 4.09 -22.69
CA ASP A 380 10.64 4.89 -22.20
C ASP A 380 9.28 4.19 -22.33
N ALA A 381 9.12 3.32 -23.32
CA ALA A 381 7.99 2.42 -23.45
C ALA A 381 8.05 1.20 -22.50
N ILE A 382 9.23 0.67 -22.19
CA ILE A 382 9.37 -0.56 -21.37
C ILE A 382 9.13 -0.34 -19.87
N TRP A 383 9.60 0.78 -19.30
CA TRP A 383 9.30 1.08 -17.89
C TRP A 383 7.85 1.60 -17.74
N ALA A 384 7.19 1.90 -18.87
CA ALA A 384 5.79 2.27 -18.91
C ALA A 384 4.87 1.10 -18.59
N GLU A 385 5.10 -0.03 -19.26
CA GLU A 385 4.40 -1.28 -18.94
C GLU A 385 4.70 -1.74 -17.51
N ARG A 386 5.94 -1.56 -17.01
CA ARG A 386 6.33 -2.05 -15.68
C ARG A 386 5.75 -1.24 -14.52
N GLN A 387 5.53 0.09 -14.66
CA GLN A 387 4.79 0.88 -13.66
C GLN A 387 3.29 0.59 -13.69
N HIS A 388 2.71 0.35 -14.87
CA HIS A 388 1.31 -0.08 -15.01
C HIS A 388 1.05 -1.42 -14.29
N PHE A 389 2.02 -2.34 -14.33
CA PHE A 389 1.94 -3.64 -13.68
C PHE A 389 2.01 -3.60 -12.14
N ALA A 390 2.92 -2.78 -11.61
CA ALA A 390 3.12 -2.64 -10.16
C ALA A 390 1.93 -1.93 -9.48
N ALA A 391 1.35 -0.92 -10.14
CA ALA A 391 0.16 -0.22 -9.66
C ALA A 391 -1.10 -1.10 -9.66
N ALA A 392 -1.25 -1.97 -10.67
CA ALA A 392 -2.38 -2.90 -10.75
C ALA A 392 -2.34 -4.00 -9.65
N TYR A 393 -1.16 -4.48 -9.28
CA TYR A 393 -0.99 -5.53 -8.27
C TYR A 393 -1.27 -5.04 -6.83
N GLU A 394 -0.74 -3.87 -6.45
CA GLU A 394 -1.07 -3.26 -5.16
C GLU A 394 -2.52 -2.79 -5.08
N GLN A 395 -3.11 -2.31 -6.19
CA GLN A 395 -4.53 -1.98 -6.23
C GLN A 395 -5.43 -3.18 -5.97
N VAL A 396 -5.05 -4.40 -6.38
CA VAL A 396 -5.86 -5.62 -6.20
C VAL A 396 -5.81 -6.13 -4.75
N LEU A 397 -4.63 -6.17 -4.13
CA LEU A 397 -4.46 -6.65 -2.75
C LEU A 397 -5.03 -5.67 -1.71
N ASN A 398 -4.87 -4.37 -1.94
CA ASN A 398 -5.51 -3.34 -1.13
C ASN A 398 -6.95 -3.04 -1.56
N SER A 399 -7.44 -3.70 -2.63
CA SER A 399 -8.81 -3.52 -3.07
C SER A 399 -9.76 -3.95 -1.97
N ARG A 400 -10.79 -3.12 -1.78
CA ARG A 400 -11.91 -3.41 -0.89
C ARG A 400 -12.55 -4.77 -1.23
N ARG A 401 -12.49 -5.17 -2.49
CA ARG A 401 -13.09 -6.39 -3.06
C ARG A 401 -12.38 -7.66 -2.60
N TYR A 402 -11.05 -7.66 -2.56
CA TYR A 402 -10.24 -8.80 -2.10
C TYR A 402 -10.41 -9.03 -0.59
N ARG A 403 -10.26 -7.96 0.21
CA ARG A 403 -10.46 -8.00 1.67
C ARG A 403 -11.90 -8.37 2.07
N LEU A 404 -12.90 -7.94 1.28
CA LEU A 404 -14.30 -8.33 1.46
C LEU A 404 -14.52 -9.83 1.23
N VAL A 405 -13.94 -10.39 0.17
CA VAL A 405 -14.06 -11.82 -0.19
C VAL A 405 -13.35 -12.71 0.82
N GLU A 406 -12.20 -12.29 1.33
CA GLU A 406 -11.43 -12.98 2.36
C GLU A 406 -12.21 -13.12 3.67
N HIS A 407 -12.76 -12.02 4.21
CA HIS A 407 -13.50 -12.08 5.47
C HIS A 407 -14.93 -12.65 5.33
N LEU A 408 -15.58 -12.51 4.17
CA LEU A 408 -16.81 -13.26 3.87
C LEU A 408 -16.56 -14.77 3.83
N SER A 409 -15.38 -15.21 3.37
CA SER A 409 -14.98 -16.62 3.37
C SER A 409 -14.68 -17.15 4.77
N GLY A 410 -14.03 -16.35 5.63
CA GLY A 410 -13.84 -16.66 7.05
C GLY A 410 -15.15 -16.77 7.85
N LEU A 411 -16.16 -15.96 7.52
CA LEU A 411 -17.52 -16.09 8.07
C LEU A 411 -18.23 -17.35 7.61
N LYS A 412 -18.05 -17.71 6.34
CA LYS A 412 -18.60 -18.93 5.74
C LYS A 412 -18.03 -20.21 6.35
N SER A 413 -16.77 -20.19 6.83
CA SER A 413 -16.12 -21.29 7.55
C SER A 413 -16.40 -21.32 9.06
N PHE A 414 -17.11 -20.33 9.62
CA PHE A 414 -17.40 -20.17 11.06
C PHE A 414 -16.15 -20.05 11.96
N GLN A 415 -14.97 -19.79 11.41
CA GLN A 415 -13.78 -19.47 12.21
C GLN A 415 -13.89 -18.01 12.67
N GLN A 416 -13.81 -17.77 13.99
CA GLN A 416 -13.83 -16.44 14.60
C GLN A 416 -14.83 -15.44 13.96
N PRO A 417 -16.13 -15.78 13.87
CA PRO A 417 -17.12 -15.03 13.08
C PRO A 417 -17.28 -13.57 13.53
N VAL A 418 -17.07 -13.28 14.81
CA VAL A 418 -17.12 -11.91 15.36
C VAL A 418 -15.97 -11.04 14.83
N TYR A 419 -14.79 -11.61 14.60
CA TYR A 419 -13.64 -10.90 14.03
C TYR A 419 -13.89 -10.57 12.56
N HIS A 420 -14.34 -11.54 11.76
CA HIS A 420 -14.64 -11.31 10.35
C HIS A 420 -15.84 -10.39 10.13
N ILE A 421 -16.87 -10.42 11.00
CA ILE A 421 -17.95 -9.43 10.98
C ILE A 421 -17.39 -8.04 11.29
N LYS A 422 -16.51 -7.89 12.29
CA LYS A 422 -15.87 -6.61 12.63
C LYS A 422 -14.99 -6.08 11.50
N GLU A 423 -14.21 -6.93 10.85
CA GLU A 423 -13.37 -6.52 9.73
C GLU A 423 -14.18 -6.23 8.47
N LEU A 424 -15.26 -6.98 8.18
CA LEU A 424 -16.21 -6.60 7.14
C LEU A 424 -16.90 -5.27 7.44
N ILE A 425 -17.29 -5.02 8.69
CA ILE A 425 -17.81 -3.71 9.10
C ILE A 425 -16.73 -2.63 8.94
N ARG A 426 -15.46 -2.88 9.29
CA ARG A 426 -14.35 -1.93 9.02
C ARG A 426 -14.13 -1.66 7.54
N ILE A 427 -14.20 -2.70 6.72
CA ILE A 427 -13.98 -2.63 5.28
C ILE A 427 -15.17 -1.93 4.61
N LEU A 428 -16.40 -2.25 5.01
CA LEU A 428 -17.64 -1.67 4.49
C LEU A 428 -17.95 -0.29 5.09
N THR A 429 -17.43 0.02 6.28
CA THR A 429 -17.56 1.31 6.99
C THR A 429 -16.25 1.72 7.69
N PRO A 430 -15.25 2.26 6.94
CA PRO A 430 -14.03 2.77 7.53
C PRO A 430 -14.36 3.98 8.42
N GLY A 431 -14.19 3.84 9.75
CA GLY A 431 -14.36 4.92 10.74
C GLY A 431 -15.25 4.61 11.96
N LEU A 432 -16.06 3.54 11.94
CA LEU A 432 -17.09 3.28 12.98
C LEU A 432 -16.64 2.35 14.14
N VAL A 433 -15.34 2.21 14.39
CA VAL A 433 -14.82 1.12 15.26
C VAL A 433 -14.87 1.41 16.76
N ASN A 434 -15.02 2.67 17.19
CA ASN A 434 -14.98 3.01 18.62
C ASN A 434 -16.25 2.71 19.46
N PRO A 435 -17.48 2.52 18.93
CA PRO A 435 -18.64 2.10 19.73
C PRO A 435 -18.76 0.58 19.91
N LEU A 436 -18.28 -0.23 18.95
CA LEU A 436 -18.38 -1.70 18.98
C LEU A 436 -17.51 -2.33 20.08
N ILE A 437 -16.48 -1.62 20.54
CA ILE A 437 -15.69 -2.01 21.73
C ILE A 437 -16.52 -1.78 23.00
N ARG A 438 -17.28 -0.67 23.11
CA ARG A 438 -18.17 -0.39 24.24
C ARG A 438 -19.39 -1.32 24.33
N TRP A 439 -19.83 -1.91 23.22
CA TRP A 439 -20.94 -2.88 23.23
C TRP A 439 -20.54 -4.27 23.74
N ARG A 440 -19.26 -4.63 23.65
CA ARG A 440 -18.73 -5.85 24.29
C ARG A 440 -18.72 -5.70 25.82
N ASP A 441 -18.50 -4.50 26.31
CA ASP A 441 -18.48 -4.21 27.74
C ASP A 441 -19.90 -4.15 28.38
N ASN A 442 -20.97 -4.32 27.58
CA ASN A 442 -22.38 -4.27 28.01
C ASN A 442 -23.17 -5.60 27.86
N GLY A 443 -22.53 -6.74 27.55
CA GLY A 443 -23.07 -8.07 27.88
C GLY A 443 -24.22 -8.67 27.02
N LEU A 444 -24.31 -8.41 25.72
CA LEU A 444 -25.33 -9.03 24.85
C LEU A 444 -24.84 -10.31 24.13
N ASP A 445 -25.51 -11.44 24.37
CA ASP A 445 -25.24 -12.77 23.78
C ASP A 445 -26.09 -13.01 22.50
N LEU A 446 -25.42 -13.23 21.37
CA LEU A 446 -26.02 -13.46 20.04
C LEU A 446 -25.92 -14.92 19.56
N THR A 447 -25.42 -15.84 20.40
CA THR A 447 -25.19 -17.24 19.97
C THR A 447 -26.48 -18.03 19.74
N GLY A 448 -27.60 -17.66 20.37
CA GLY A 448 -28.85 -18.42 20.34
C GLY A 448 -29.67 -18.37 19.03
N LYS A 449 -29.48 -17.36 18.16
CA LYS A 449 -30.34 -17.18 16.97
C LYS A 449 -29.78 -17.74 15.66
N LEU A 450 -28.51 -18.15 15.62
CA LEU A 450 -27.84 -18.63 14.39
C LEU A 450 -28.07 -20.12 14.07
N ALA A 451 -28.68 -20.88 14.97
CA ALA A 451 -28.89 -22.33 14.79
C ALA A 451 -29.93 -22.68 13.70
N GLY A 452 -30.88 -21.78 13.40
CA GLY A 452 -31.98 -22.03 12.45
C GLY A 452 -31.63 -21.93 10.97
N MET A 453 -30.48 -21.32 10.61
CA MET A 453 -30.14 -21.01 9.21
C MET A 453 -29.38 -22.13 8.46
N ARG A 454 -28.93 -23.19 9.15
CA ARG A 454 -28.08 -24.24 8.55
C ARG A 454 -28.79 -25.11 7.49
N SER A 455 -30.12 -25.23 7.54
CA SER A 455 -30.88 -26.14 6.67
C SER A 455 -31.27 -25.53 5.31
N GLY A 456 -31.39 -24.20 5.22
CA GLY A 456 -31.63 -23.50 3.95
C GLY A 456 -30.37 -23.37 3.08
N TRP A 457 -29.22 -23.19 3.72
CA TRP A 457 -27.92 -22.98 3.07
C TRP A 457 -27.44 -24.17 2.24
N GLN A 458 -27.81 -25.40 2.60
CA GLN A 458 -27.42 -26.60 1.84
C GLN A 458 -28.15 -26.73 0.50
N ARG A 459 -29.35 -26.16 0.37
CA ARG A 459 -30.15 -26.20 -0.87
C ARG A 459 -29.70 -25.14 -1.89
N VAL A 460 -29.24 -24.00 -1.40
CA VAL A 460 -28.69 -22.88 -2.18
C VAL A 460 -27.27 -23.18 -2.69
N ARG A 461 -26.44 -23.88 -1.90
CA ARG A 461 -25.08 -24.32 -2.30
C ARG A 461 -25.06 -25.18 -3.57
N LYS A 462 -26.13 -25.95 -3.85
CA LYS A 462 -26.19 -26.85 -5.00
C LYS A 462 -26.59 -26.16 -6.32
N LYS A 463 -27.12 -24.92 -6.26
CA LYS A 463 -27.41 -24.08 -7.44
C LYS A 463 -26.38 -22.97 -7.67
N LEU A 464 -25.67 -22.54 -6.62
CA LEU A 464 -24.59 -21.52 -6.68
C LEU A 464 -23.23 -22.06 -7.15
N VAL A 465 -23.09 -23.36 -7.37
CA VAL A 465 -21.90 -23.93 -8.02
C VAL A 465 -22.28 -24.30 -9.44
N THR A 466 -22.46 -23.26 -10.26
CA THR A 466 -22.28 -23.40 -11.71
C THR A 466 -20.99 -22.65 -12.02
N PRO A 467 -19.96 -23.27 -12.62
CA PRO A 467 -18.69 -22.61 -12.86
C PRO A 467 -18.91 -21.40 -13.75
N VAL A 468 -18.35 -20.25 -13.35
CA VAL A 468 -18.08 -19.15 -14.28
C VAL A 468 -17.18 -19.73 -15.35
N ARG A 469 -17.71 -19.95 -16.56
CA ARG A 469 -16.88 -20.23 -17.73
C ARG A 469 -16.18 -18.92 -18.06
N PHE A 470 -14.88 -18.88 -17.82
CA PHE A 470 -14.00 -17.89 -18.40
C PHE A 470 -14.21 -17.87 -19.91
N GLU A 471 -14.45 -16.70 -20.49
CA GLU A 471 -14.26 -16.51 -21.92
C GLU A 471 -12.77 -16.67 -22.21
N GLN A 472 -12.39 -17.91 -22.55
CA GLN A 472 -11.07 -18.20 -23.09
C GLN A 472 -10.91 -17.40 -24.39
N LYS A 473 -9.90 -16.52 -24.44
CA LYS A 473 -9.26 -16.23 -25.72
C LYS A 473 -8.87 -17.60 -26.30
N ARG A 474 -9.44 -17.97 -27.45
CA ARG A 474 -9.22 -19.29 -28.06
C ARG A 474 -7.72 -19.48 -28.30
N HIS A 475 -7.06 -20.22 -27.42
CA HIS A 475 -5.76 -20.81 -27.66
C HIS A 475 -5.95 -22.18 -28.32
N HIS A 476 -5.13 -22.50 -29.31
CA HIS A 476 -5.14 -23.81 -29.95
C HIS A 476 -4.38 -24.82 -29.06
N GLY A 477 -4.99 -25.30 -27.96
CA GLY A 477 -4.37 -26.26 -27.02
C GLY A 477 -4.80 -26.04 -25.55
N PRO A 478 -4.38 -26.89 -24.59
CA PRO A 478 -4.56 -26.64 -23.15
C PRO A 478 -3.75 -25.40 -22.72
N LEU A 479 -4.20 -24.64 -21.72
CA LEU A 479 -3.44 -23.46 -21.26
C LEU A 479 -2.22 -23.86 -20.40
N VAL A 480 -2.34 -24.92 -19.60
CA VAL A 480 -1.28 -25.42 -18.72
C VAL A 480 -0.99 -26.89 -18.96
N SER A 481 0.28 -27.28 -18.94
CA SER A 481 0.70 -28.67 -18.86
C SER A 481 1.27 -28.96 -17.49
N ILE A 482 0.64 -29.89 -16.79
CA ILE A 482 1.08 -30.35 -15.48
C ILE A 482 2.03 -31.52 -15.69
N ILE A 483 3.23 -31.39 -15.13
CA ILE A 483 4.36 -32.28 -15.36
C ILE A 483 4.59 -33.11 -14.10
N CYS A 484 4.32 -34.41 -14.20
CA CYS A 484 4.37 -35.31 -13.05
C CYS A 484 5.39 -36.46 -13.26
N PRO A 485 6.62 -36.33 -12.74
CA PRO A 485 7.57 -37.43 -12.73
C PRO A 485 7.21 -38.45 -11.64
N CYS A 486 7.04 -39.72 -11.99
CA CYS A 486 6.64 -40.76 -11.05
C CYS A 486 7.68 -41.88 -10.98
N TYR A 487 8.25 -42.12 -9.79
CA TYR A 487 9.10 -43.29 -9.52
C TYR A 487 8.79 -43.86 -8.13
N ASN A 488 8.06 -44.95 -8.09
CA ASN A 488 7.63 -45.63 -6.86
C ASN A 488 6.68 -44.85 -5.93
N TYR A 489 5.78 -44.03 -6.47
CA TYR A 489 4.83 -43.19 -5.70
C TYR A 489 3.34 -43.54 -5.91
N GLY A 490 3.03 -44.78 -6.27
CA GLY A 490 1.67 -45.25 -6.58
C GLY A 490 0.64 -45.00 -5.49
N ALA A 491 1.04 -45.02 -4.22
CA ALA A 491 0.18 -44.74 -3.07
C ALA A 491 -0.33 -43.29 -3.00
N TYR A 492 0.33 -42.36 -3.70
CA TYR A 492 0.03 -40.93 -3.62
C TYR A 492 -0.67 -40.37 -4.87
N LEU A 493 -0.57 -41.09 -5.99
CA LEU A 493 -1.13 -40.66 -7.28
C LEU A 493 -2.61 -40.27 -7.18
N ASP A 494 -3.44 -41.05 -6.47
CA ASP A 494 -4.86 -40.76 -6.33
C ASP A 494 -5.12 -39.46 -5.56
N ARG A 495 -4.34 -39.19 -4.51
CA ARG A 495 -4.43 -37.96 -3.72
C ARG A 495 -4.06 -36.73 -4.57
N MET A 496 -3.00 -36.86 -5.38
CA MET A 496 -2.57 -35.81 -6.30
C MET A 496 -3.63 -35.56 -7.39
N LEU A 497 -4.15 -36.63 -8.03
CA LEU A 497 -5.22 -36.56 -9.04
C LEU A 497 -6.49 -35.90 -8.47
N ASP A 498 -6.87 -36.24 -7.24
CA ASP A 498 -8.02 -35.62 -6.54
C ASP A 498 -7.80 -34.12 -6.27
N SER A 499 -6.55 -33.69 -6.07
CA SER A 499 -6.24 -32.25 -5.91
C SER A 499 -6.36 -31.49 -7.23
N LEU A 500 -5.99 -32.12 -8.35
CA LEU A 500 -6.14 -31.57 -9.70
C LEU A 500 -7.60 -31.51 -10.14
N ALA A 501 -8.38 -32.57 -9.88
CA ALA A 501 -9.80 -32.62 -10.19
C ALA A 501 -10.62 -31.54 -9.45
N ARG A 502 -10.11 -31.04 -8.32
CA ARG A 502 -10.74 -29.98 -7.52
C ARG A 502 -10.33 -28.56 -7.92
N GLN A 503 -9.42 -28.38 -8.87
CA GLN A 503 -9.00 -27.05 -9.29
C GLN A 503 -10.18 -26.25 -9.86
N THR A 504 -10.28 -24.97 -9.51
CA THR A 504 -11.29 -24.05 -10.07
C THR A 504 -10.98 -23.72 -11.54
N PHE A 505 -9.71 -23.81 -11.93
CA PHE A 505 -9.25 -23.74 -13.31
C PHE A 505 -9.06 -25.15 -13.89
N GLN A 506 -9.69 -25.45 -15.02
CA GLN A 506 -9.74 -26.81 -15.60
C GLN A 506 -9.12 -26.92 -17.00
N ASP A 507 -8.61 -25.82 -17.58
CA ASP A 507 -8.01 -25.84 -18.92
C ASP A 507 -6.53 -26.23 -18.88
N PHE A 508 -6.27 -27.44 -18.41
CA PHE A 508 -4.94 -28.02 -18.35
C PHE A 508 -4.90 -29.42 -18.97
N GLU A 509 -3.69 -29.89 -19.27
CA GLU A 509 -3.38 -31.29 -19.52
C GLU A 509 -2.47 -31.83 -18.43
N LEU A 510 -2.50 -33.14 -18.20
CA LEU A 510 -1.64 -33.82 -17.22
C LEU A 510 -0.75 -34.83 -17.94
N ILE A 511 0.55 -34.77 -17.65
CA ILE A 511 1.55 -35.66 -18.24
C ILE A 511 2.28 -36.38 -17.11
N ILE A 512 2.04 -37.68 -17.01
CA ILE A 512 2.67 -38.57 -16.02
C ILE A 512 3.74 -39.38 -16.74
N VAL A 513 4.99 -39.26 -16.27
CA VAL A 513 6.11 -40.08 -16.75
C VAL A 513 6.50 -41.05 -15.64
N ASP A 514 6.16 -42.33 -15.82
CA ASP A 514 6.66 -43.41 -14.98
C ASP A 514 8.13 -43.69 -15.34
N ASP A 515 9.04 -43.26 -14.48
CA ASP A 515 10.49 -43.35 -14.63
C ASP A 515 11.03 -44.72 -14.18
N GLY A 516 10.39 -45.79 -14.66
CA GLY A 516 10.82 -47.16 -14.42
C GLY A 516 10.50 -47.69 -13.03
N SER A 517 9.32 -47.36 -12.46
CA SER A 517 8.89 -47.85 -11.15
C SER A 517 8.93 -49.38 -11.05
N THR A 518 9.36 -49.89 -9.89
CA THR A 518 9.52 -51.31 -9.62
C THR A 518 8.54 -51.83 -8.57
N ASP A 519 7.90 -50.95 -7.79
CA ASP A 519 6.93 -51.39 -6.80
C ASP A 519 5.59 -51.80 -7.47
N PRO A 520 4.94 -52.87 -6.99
CA PRO A 520 3.71 -53.36 -7.59
C PRO A 520 2.56 -52.35 -7.60
N GLN A 521 2.49 -51.43 -6.62
CA GLN A 521 1.39 -50.50 -6.47
C GLN A 521 1.45 -49.40 -7.54
N THR A 522 2.61 -48.80 -7.76
CA THR A 522 2.82 -47.83 -8.85
C THR A 522 2.60 -48.48 -10.21
N ILE A 523 3.15 -49.67 -10.44
CA ILE A 523 2.97 -50.39 -11.72
C ILE A 523 1.48 -50.63 -11.98
N SER A 524 0.74 -51.11 -10.97
CA SER A 524 -0.69 -51.36 -11.09
C SER A 524 -1.46 -50.08 -11.40
N ARG A 525 -1.15 -48.97 -10.71
CA ARG A 525 -1.88 -47.71 -10.90
C ARG A 525 -1.56 -47.05 -12.25
N ILE A 526 -0.29 -47.03 -12.66
CA ILE A 526 0.10 -46.54 -13.98
C ILE A 526 -0.54 -47.37 -15.09
N ASN A 527 -0.57 -48.71 -14.98
CA ASN A 527 -1.25 -49.55 -15.95
C ASN A 527 -2.75 -49.27 -16.04
N ALA A 528 -3.40 -48.96 -14.90
CA ALA A 528 -4.80 -48.53 -14.89
C ALA A 528 -4.97 -47.18 -15.61
N LEU A 529 -4.14 -46.18 -15.29
CA LEU A 529 -4.19 -44.86 -15.92
C LEU A 529 -3.89 -44.92 -17.44
N MET A 530 -3.01 -45.81 -17.89
CA MET A 530 -2.75 -46.04 -19.32
C MET A 530 -3.92 -46.73 -20.04
N ALA A 531 -4.72 -47.53 -19.33
CA ALA A 531 -5.91 -48.18 -19.88
C ALA A 531 -7.14 -47.24 -19.88
N GLU A 532 -7.16 -46.25 -18.98
CA GLU A 532 -8.17 -45.20 -18.92
C GLU A 532 -7.96 -44.20 -20.07
N THR A 533 -8.98 -43.97 -20.90
CA THR A 533 -8.94 -42.90 -21.91
C THR A 533 -9.46 -41.60 -21.31
N VAL A 534 -8.58 -40.84 -20.66
CA VAL A 534 -8.90 -39.53 -20.09
C VAL A 534 -8.48 -38.42 -21.06
N PRO A 535 -9.40 -37.54 -21.50
CA PRO A 535 -9.04 -36.40 -22.36
C PRO A 535 -7.96 -35.54 -21.71
N ARG A 536 -6.94 -35.15 -22.49
CA ARG A 536 -5.81 -34.31 -22.04
C ARG A 536 -4.98 -34.92 -20.89
N GLN A 537 -4.94 -36.26 -20.81
CA GLN A 537 -4.01 -36.98 -19.97
C GLN A 537 -3.06 -37.81 -20.84
N ILE A 538 -1.76 -37.71 -20.58
CA ILE A 538 -0.71 -38.50 -21.23
C ILE A 538 0.01 -39.28 -20.13
N VAL A 539 0.06 -40.60 -20.26
CA VAL A 539 0.78 -41.47 -19.34
C VAL A 539 1.76 -42.31 -20.13
N VAL A 540 3.05 -42.14 -19.84
CA VAL A 540 4.14 -42.83 -20.54
C VAL A 540 5.07 -43.50 -19.53
N ARG A 541 5.70 -44.59 -19.96
CA ARG A 541 6.68 -45.32 -19.17
C ARG A 541 8.03 -45.30 -19.87
N GLN A 542 9.09 -45.03 -19.11
CA GLN A 542 10.48 -45.10 -19.57
C GLN A 542 11.32 -45.97 -18.63
N ALA A 543 12.56 -46.28 -19.02
CA ALA A 543 13.54 -46.85 -18.09
C ALA A 543 14.01 -45.76 -17.13
N ASN A 544 14.30 -46.13 -15.87
CA ASN A 544 14.73 -45.18 -14.84
C ASN A 544 15.96 -44.39 -15.29
N ALA A 545 15.76 -43.08 -15.49
CA ALA A 545 16.76 -42.12 -15.91
C ALA A 545 16.91 -40.95 -14.90
N GLY A 546 16.14 -40.96 -13.82
CA GLY A 546 16.13 -39.96 -12.76
C GLY A 546 15.12 -38.84 -13.01
N VAL A 547 14.72 -38.18 -11.91
CA VAL A 547 13.67 -37.14 -11.88
C VAL A 547 13.87 -36.00 -12.89
N ILE A 548 15.12 -35.58 -13.12
CA ILE A 548 15.46 -34.53 -14.09
C ILE A 548 15.15 -34.99 -15.52
N ALA A 549 15.54 -36.22 -15.88
CA ALA A 549 15.25 -36.78 -17.19
C ALA A 549 13.75 -36.98 -17.39
N ALA A 550 13.06 -37.48 -16.38
CA ALA A 550 11.61 -37.66 -16.40
C ALA A 550 10.85 -36.32 -16.57
N ARG A 551 11.24 -35.26 -15.85
CA ARG A 551 10.64 -33.91 -15.99
C ARG A 551 10.89 -33.32 -17.38
N ASN A 552 12.12 -33.37 -17.88
CA ASN A 552 12.43 -32.87 -19.23
C ASN A 552 11.72 -33.68 -20.32
N TYR A 553 11.58 -34.99 -20.17
CA TYR A 553 10.84 -35.82 -21.11
C TYR A 553 9.34 -35.48 -21.09
N ALA A 554 8.74 -35.31 -19.92
CA ALA A 554 7.35 -34.89 -19.77
C ALA A 554 7.09 -33.53 -20.44
N VAL A 555 8.01 -32.56 -20.27
CA VAL A 555 7.92 -31.27 -20.96
C VAL A 555 8.03 -31.44 -22.47
N SER A 556 8.81 -32.39 -23.00
CA SER A 556 8.87 -32.63 -24.45
C SER A 556 7.54 -33.14 -25.06
N LEU A 557 6.69 -33.76 -24.25
CA LEU A 557 5.37 -34.26 -24.65
C LEU A 557 4.25 -33.22 -24.47
N SER A 558 4.56 -32.08 -23.86
CA SER A 558 3.58 -31.08 -23.45
C SER A 558 3.27 -30.07 -24.54
N SER A 559 2.02 -29.59 -24.56
CA SER A 559 1.45 -28.67 -25.55
C SER A 559 0.97 -27.35 -24.95
N GLY A 560 0.91 -27.26 -23.62
CA GLY A 560 0.42 -26.09 -22.89
C GLY A 560 1.33 -24.88 -22.97
N LYS A 561 0.71 -23.69 -22.84
CA LYS A 561 1.39 -22.38 -22.81
C LYS A 561 2.24 -22.24 -21.55
N TYR A 562 1.73 -22.70 -20.41
CA TYR A 562 2.44 -22.75 -19.14
C TYR A 562 2.75 -24.19 -18.74
N LEU A 563 3.81 -24.34 -17.95
CA LEU A 563 4.28 -25.59 -17.39
C LEU A 563 4.19 -25.50 -15.87
N PHE A 564 3.72 -26.58 -15.25
CA PHE A 564 3.66 -26.70 -13.80
C PHE A 564 4.19 -28.07 -13.36
N PRO A 565 5.37 -28.15 -12.73
CA PRO A 565 5.85 -29.38 -12.11
C PRO A 565 5.03 -29.68 -10.85
N LEU A 566 4.46 -30.89 -10.76
CA LEU A 566 3.75 -31.37 -9.59
C LEU A 566 4.22 -32.80 -9.28
N ASP A 567 4.86 -32.96 -8.13
CA ASP A 567 5.34 -34.26 -7.68
C ASP A 567 4.16 -35.13 -7.18
N PRO A 568 4.22 -36.48 -7.37
CA PRO A 568 3.10 -37.38 -7.07
C PRO A 568 2.62 -37.35 -5.63
N ASP A 569 3.49 -36.95 -4.70
CA ASP A 569 3.19 -36.91 -3.29
C ASP A 569 2.81 -35.54 -2.73
N ASP A 570 2.79 -34.50 -3.56
CA ASP A 570 2.30 -33.20 -3.15
C ASP A 570 0.84 -32.99 -3.58
N THR A 571 0.20 -31.99 -2.98
CA THR A 571 -1.15 -31.54 -3.40
C THR A 571 -1.22 -30.03 -3.47
N ILE A 572 -2.20 -29.52 -4.21
CA ILE A 572 -2.41 -28.08 -4.35
C ILE A 572 -3.81 -27.68 -3.90
N ASP A 573 -3.95 -26.47 -3.33
CA ASP A 573 -5.25 -25.89 -3.02
C ASP A 573 -6.09 -25.73 -4.28
N LYS A 574 -7.42 -25.85 -4.17
CA LYS A 574 -8.37 -25.76 -5.28
C LYS A 574 -8.26 -24.48 -6.12
N THR A 575 -7.69 -23.39 -5.58
CA THR A 575 -7.50 -22.12 -6.31
C THR A 575 -6.07 -21.90 -6.80
N PHE A 576 -5.16 -22.84 -6.59
CA PHE A 576 -3.73 -22.70 -6.92
C PHE A 576 -3.51 -22.34 -8.39
N LEU A 577 -4.02 -23.15 -9.34
CA LEU A 577 -3.83 -22.89 -10.77
C LEU A 577 -4.53 -21.59 -11.20
N GLU A 578 -5.75 -21.35 -10.73
CA GLU A 578 -6.51 -20.14 -11.08
C GLU A 578 -5.76 -18.87 -10.67
N LYS A 579 -5.23 -18.81 -9.45
CA LYS A 579 -4.54 -17.62 -8.92
C LYS A 579 -3.20 -17.38 -9.61
N LEU A 580 -2.40 -18.44 -9.78
CA LEU A 580 -1.09 -18.33 -10.43
C LEU A 580 -1.25 -17.99 -11.92
N LEU A 581 -2.23 -18.57 -12.61
CA LEU A 581 -2.49 -18.25 -14.02
C LEU A 581 -3.16 -16.90 -14.19
N PHE A 582 -4.06 -16.49 -13.30
CA PHE A 582 -4.59 -15.13 -13.30
C PHE A 582 -3.44 -14.13 -13.21
N TYR A 583 -2.48 -14.38 -12.31
CA TYR A 583 -1.29 -13.56 -12.20
C TYR A 583 -0.42 -13.57 -13.46
N LEU A 584 -0.24 -14.72 -14.14
CA LEU A 584 0.60 -14.81 -15.33
C LEU A 584 -0.07 -14.30 -16.62
N GLU A 585 -1.39 -14.44 -16.74
CA GLU A 585 -2.19 -14.00 -17.90
C GLU A 585 -2.53 -12.51 -17.85
N HIS A 586 -2.82 -11.99 -16.66
CA HIS A 586 -2.96 -10.55 -16.41
C HIS A 586 -1.64 -9.95 -15.93
N GLY A 587 -0.58 -10.72 -16.18
CA GLY A 587 0.82 -10.67 -15.76
C GLY A 587 1.72 -9.86 -16.65
N SER A 588 2.96 -9.66 -16.21
CA SER A 588 4.03 -9.62 -17.19
C SER A 588 4.19 -11.05 -17.71
N PRO A 589 4.09 -11.29 -19.03
CA PRO A 589 4.26 -12.63 -19.61
C PRO A 589 5.67 -13.19 -19.43
N ARG A 590 6.62 -12.36 -18.96
CA ARG A 590 7.98 -12.74 -18.58
C ARG A 590 8.13 -13.14 -17.11
N ASN A 591 7.06 -13.23 -16.32
CA ASN A 591 7.18 -13.71 -14.95
C ASN A 591 6.96 -15.22 -14.87
N PHE A 592 7.48 -15.84 -13.80
CA PHE A 592 6.96 -17.10 -13.29
C PHE A 592 6.33 -16.88 -11.92
N ALA A 593 5.38 -17.72 -11.55
CA ALA A 593 4.58 -17.52 -10.33
C ALA A 593 4.63 -18.76 -9.43
N TYR A 594 4.71 -18.55 -8.12
CA TYR A 594 4.63 -19.59 -7.09
C TYR A 594 3.84 -19.05 -5.90
N ALA A 595 3.51 -19.92 -4.95
CA ALA A 595 2.78 -19.56 -3.74
C ALA A 595 3.61 -19.87 -2.48
N TRP A 596 3.18 -19.39 -1.32
CA TRP A 596 3.70 -19.95 -0.06
C TRP A 596 3.41 -21.44 0.01
N THR A 597 4.29 -22.17 0.68
CA THR A 597 4.20 -23.61 0.80
C THR A 597 3.78 -23.98 2.22
N PHE A 598 2.73 -24.77 2.36
CA PHE A 598 2.35 -25.40 3.62
C PHE A 598 3.04 -26.76 3.71
N SER A 599 4.03 -26.86 4.57
CA SER A 599 4.80 -28.09 4.77
C SER A 599 4.17 -28.91 5.89
N THR A 600 3.68 -30.10 5.56
CA THR A 600 3.10 -31.06 6.52
C THR A 600 4.11 -32.13 6.89
N GLY A 601 4.29 -32.43 8.17
CA GLY A 601 5.35 -33.35 8.61
C GLY A 601 5.33 -33.67 10.10
N LYS A 602 6.52 -33.69 10.73
CA LYS A 602 6.64 -33.85 12.20
C LYS A 602 6.16 -32.58 12.94
N ASP A 603 6.47 -31.42 12.36
CA ASP A 603 6.04 -30.09 12.82
C ASP A 603 5.50 -29.36 11.58
N ASP A 604 4.22 -29.02 11.57
CA ASP A 604 3.60 -28.30 10.46
C ASP A 604 4.07 -26.84 10.45
N PHE A 605 4.48 -26.33 9.28
CA PHE A 605 4.88 -24.93 9.14
C PHE A 605 4.53 -24.35 7.76
N ILE A 606 4.37 -23.02 7.71
CA ILE A 606 4.25 -22.28 6.46
C ILE A 606 5.63 -21.77 6.07
N TRP A 607 6.10 -22.17 4.90
CA TRP A 607 7.26 -21.57 4.27
C TRP A 607 6.83 -20.36 3.44
N GLU A 608 7.04 -19.17 4.02
CA GLU A 608 6.77 -17.88 3.39
C GLU A 608 7.86 -17.53 2.36
N THR A 609 7.70 -18.05 1.14
CA THR A 609 8.55 -17.70 0.01
C THR A 609 8.41 -16.21 -0.34
N ARG A 610 9.43 -15.62 -0.98
CA ARG A 610 9.47 -14.20 -1.34
C ARG A 610 9.69 -14.05 -2.84
N ASP A 611 9.34 -12.91 -3.41
CA ASP A 611 9.70 -12.56 -4.78
C ASP A 611 11.19 -12.79 -5.03
N THR A 612 11.54 -13.29 -6.22
CA THR A 612 12.95 -13.54 -6.54
C THR A 612 13.67 -12.22 -6.65
N ASP A 613 14.79 -12.11 -5.95
CA ASP A 613 15.75 -11.03 -6.11
C ASP A 613 16.96 -11.59 -6.89
N PRO A 614 17.37 -10.96 -8.00
CA PRO A 614 18.49 -11.45 -8.81
C PRO A 614 19.80 -11.63 -8.03
N PHE A 615 20.04 -10.89 -6.96
CA PHE A 615 21.23 -11.06 -6.13
C PHE A 615 21.02 -12.10 -5.04
N ALA A 616 19.84 -12.15 -4.44
CA ALA A 616 19.57 -13.09 -3.34
C ALA A 616 19.24 -14.51 -3.80
N VAL A 617 18.78 -14.70 -5.04
CA VAL A 617 18.39 -16.03 -5.57
C VAL A 617 19.57 -17.01 -5.64
N LEU A 618 20.81 -16.53 -5.60
CA LEU A 618 22.01 -17.37 -5.51
C LEU A 618 22.38 -17.76 -4.08
N GLU A 619 21.93 -16.99 -3.10
CA GLU A 619 22.28 -17.16 -1.69
C GLU A 619 21.22 -17.93 -0.91
N GLU A 620 19.97 -17.86 -1.35
CA GLU A 620 18.82 -18.44 -0.69
C GLU A 620 17.84 -19.01 -1.71
N ASN A 621 17.32 -20.21 -1.46
CA ASN A 621 16.18 -20.69 -2.23
C ASN A 621 14.95 -19.88 -1.82
N ARG A 622 14.47 -19.02 -2.72
CA ARG A 622 13.33 -18.14 -2.46
C ARG A 622 12.05 -18.59 -3.16
N CYS A 623 12.11 -19.67 -3.92
CA CYS A 623 11.04 -20.13 -4.77
C CYS A 623 10.52 -21.50 -4.31
N GLY A 624 9.20 -21.63 -4.21
CA GLY A 624 8.52 -22.93 -4.11
C GLY A 624 8.29 -23.54 -5.48
N TYR A 625 7.38 -24.52 -5.58
CA TYR A 625 6.96 -25.05 -6.88
C TYR A 625 6.25 -23.98 -7.71
N ALA A 626 6.80 -23.68 -8.88
CA ALA A 626 6.40 -22.56 -9.72
C ALA A 626 5.69 -22.98 -11.00
N VAL A 627 4.72 -22.17 -11.43
CA VAL A 627 4.16 -22.17 -12.78
C VAL A 627 4.96 -21.17 -13.62
N PHE A 628 5.48 -21.61 -14.75
CA PHE A 628 6.28 -20.79 -15.67
C PHE A 628 5.83 -20.99 -17.11
N SER A 629 6.07 -20.03 -18.00
CA SER A 629 5.76 -20.20 -19.42
C SER A 629 6.70 -21.21 -20.07
N ARG A 630 6.22 -21.89 -21.12
CA ARG A 630 7.08 -22.75 -21.95
C ARG A 630 8.28 -21.98 -22.49
N GLU A 631 8.05 -20.76 -22.95
CA GLU A 631 9.09 -19.86 -23.44
C GLU A 631 10.18 -19.62 -22.38
N ALA A 632 9.78 -19.40 -21.12
CA ALA A 632 10.72 -19.21 -20.02
C ALA A 632 11.54 -20.46 -19.74
N PHE A 633 10.90 -21.64 -19.74
CA PHE A 633 11.57 -22.92 -19.54
C PHE A 633 12.58 -23.23 -20.64
N ASP A 634 12.19 -23.04 -21.90
CA ASP A 634 13.05 -23.24 -23.07
C ASP A 634 14.24 -22.27 -23.04
N ALA A 635 13.99 -21.01 -22.67
CA ALA A 635 15.05 -20.01 -22.49
C ALA A 635 16.00 -20.34 -21.33
N ALA A 636 15.50 -20.92 -20.24
CA ALA A 636 16.29 -21.37 -19.10
C ALA A 636 17.16 -22.61 -19.41
N GLY A 637 16.84 -23.35 -20.47
CA GLY A 637 17.52 -24.58 -20.85
C GLY A 637 17.02 -25.84 -20.11
N GLY A 638 15.84 -25.75 -19.48
CA GLY A 638 15.21 -26.82 -18.72
C GLY A 638 15.94 -27.23 -17.44
N TYR A 639 15.57 -28.38 -16.86
CA TYR A 639 16.21 -28.90 -15.66
C TYR A 639 17.61 -29.43 -15.96
N SER A 640 18.62 -28.89 -15.26
CA SER A 640 20.03 -29.20 -15.51
C SER A 640 20.45 -30.55 -14.93
N PRO A 641 20.99 -31.49 -15.73
CA PRO A 641 21.54 -32.76 -15.24
C PRO A 641 22.71 -32.60 -14.25
N ALA A 642 23.31 -31.40 -14.17
CA ALA A 642 24.32 -31.08 -13.17
C ALA A 642 23.78 -31.10 -11.74
N MET A 643 22.46 -30.97 -11.56
CA MET A 643 21.77 -30.99 -10.26
C MET A 643 21.21 -32.38 -9.91
N LYS A 644 21.82 -33.46 -10.41
CA LYS A 644 21.37 -34.84 -10.15
C LYS A 644 21.30 -35.19 -8.65
N ASP A 645 22.09 -34.51 -7.81
CA ASP A 645 22.19 -34.74 -6.37
C ASP A 645 21.21 -33.88 -5.52
N GLY A 646 20.42 -32.99 -6.14
CA GLY A 646 19.42 -32.14 -5.46
C GLY A 646 19.42 -30.69 -5.96
N TYR A 647 18.41 -29.90 -5.55
CA TYR A 647 18.23 -28.47 -5.89
C TYR A 647 18.09 -28.17 -7.39
N GLU A 648 17.55 -29.11 -8.17
CA GLU A 648 17.28 -28.88 -9.60
C GLU A 648 16.18 -27.83 -9.84
N ASP A 649 15.26 -27.70 -8.91
CA ASP A 649 14.20 -26.69 -8.85
C ASP A 649 14.77 -25.30 -8.57
N TRP A 650 15.64 -25.18 -7.56
CA TRP A 650 16.32 -23.94 -7.23
C TRP A 650 17.22 -23.49 -8.39
N GLU A 651 18.00 -24.39 -8.99
CA GLU A 651 18.84 -24.04 -10.14
C GLU A 651 18.04 -23.64 -11.38
N LEU A 652 16.88 -24.26 -11.62
CA LEU A 652 15.96 -23.81 -12.67
C LEU A 652 15.44 -22.39 -12.37
N CYS A 653 15.06 -22.09 -11.13
CA CYS A 653 14.64 -20.74 -10.73
C CYS A 653 15.76 -19.71 -10.95
N VAL A 654 16.99 -20.06 -10.60
CA VAL A 654 18.19 -19.25 -10.88
C VAL A 654 18.36 -19.02 -12.38
N ASN A 655 18.17 -20.04 -13.21
CA ASN A 655 18.23 -19.93 -14.68
C ASN A 655 17.10 -19.08 -15.27
N LEU A 656 15.87 -19.21 -14.76
CA LEU A 656 14.74 -18.38 -15.17
C LEU A 656 15.07 -16.89 -14.90
N VAL A 657 15.54 -16.58 -13.68
CA VAL A 657 15.97 -15.21 -13.33
C VAL A 657 17.14 -14.73 -14.19
N ARG A 658 18.13 -15.60 -14.44
CA ARG A 658 19.27 -15.34 -15.34
C ARG A 658 18.84 -14.98 -16.76
N CYS A 659 17.77 -15.62 -17.25
CA CYS A 659 17.19 -15.38 -18.56
C CYS A 659 16.18 -14.22 -18.58
N GLY A 660 16.07 -13.46 -17.48
CA GLY A 660 15.23 -12.27 -17.40
C GLY A 660 13.78 -12.55 -17.02
N TYR A 661 13.49 -13.74 -16.46
CA TYR A 661 12.18 -14.10 -15.96
C TYR A 661 12.16 -14.02 -14.43
N PRO A 662 11.71 -12.91 -13.83
CA PRO A 662 11.62 -12.82 -12.37
C PRO A 662 10.44 -13.64 -11.85
N GLY A 663 10.66 -14.30 -10.73
CA GLY A 663 9.66 -15.03 -9.98
C GLY A 663 8.88 -14.15 -9.03
N ARG A 664 7.58 -14.41 -8.92
CA ARG A 664 6.62 -13.64 -8.11
C ARG A 664 5.82 -14.57 -7.21
N VAL A 665 5.69 -14.17 -5.94
CA VAL A 665 4.97 -14.94 -4.94
C VAL A 665 3.52 -14.48 -4.81
N VAL A 666 2.59 -15.43 -4.85
CA VAL A 666 1.25 -15.27 -4.31
C VAL A 666 1.33 -15.55 -2.80
N PRO A 667 1.12 -14.54 -1.92
CA PRO A 667 1.36 -14.66 -0.48
C PRO A 667 0.24 -15.43 0.24
N GLU A 668 0.01 -16.66 -0.21
CA GLU A 668 -0.98 -17.59 0.34
C GLU A 668 -0.40 -19.01 0.33
N PRO A 669 -0.66 -19.84 1.35
CA PRO A 669 -0.12 -21.20 1.46
C PRO A 669 -0.90 -22.19 0.58
N LEU A 670 -0.73 -22.08 -0.75
CA LEU A 670 -1.54 -22.80 -1.73
C LEU A 670 -0.90 -24.11 -2.23
N TYR A 671 0.40 -24.31 -1.99
CA TYR A 671 1.10 -25.56 -2.28
C TYR A 671 1.26 -26.37 -0.99
N LEU A 672 0.81 -27.63 -0.96
CA LEU A 672 0.92 -28.50 0.20
C LEU A 672 2.03 -29.53 -0.03
N TYR A 673 3.12 -29.36 0.71
CA TYR A 673 4.34 -30.14 0.59
C TYR A 673 4.44 -31.17 1.73
N ASP A 674 4.58 -32.45 1.39
CA ASP A 674 4.57 -33.53 2.39
C ASP A 674 6.01 -33.94 2.79
N VAL A 675 6.46 -33.49 3.97
CA VAL A 675 7.83 -33.70 4.46
C VAL A 675 8.01 -35.12 4.97
N LYS A 676 8.82 -35.92 4.26
CA LYS A 676 9.08 -37.32 4.62
C LYS A 676 10.57 -37.59 4.89
N PRO A 677 10.89 -38.41 5.90
CA PRO A 677 12.26 -38.81 6.20
C PRO A 677 12.84 -39.71 5.09
N GLY A 678 14.13 -39.58 4.81
CA GLY A 678 14.83 -40.38 3.78
C GLY A 678 14.51 -40.02 2.33
N THR A 679 13.88 -38.87 2.10
CA THR A 679 13.63 -38.31 0.76
C THR A 679 14.88 -37.64 0.19
N ARG A 680 14.84 -37.35 -1.12
CA ARG A 680 15.89 -36.63 -1.86
C ARG A 680 16.31 -35.32 -1.16
N ASN A 681 15.39 -34.61 -0.51
CA ASN A 681 15.70 -33.38 0.22
C ASN A 681 16.61 -33.59 1.42
N HIS A 682 16.48 -34.71 2.14
CA HIS A 682 17.37 -35.04 3.25
C HIS A 682 18.83 -35.21 2.77
N TYR A 683 19.02 -35.88 1.63
CA TYR A 683 20.34 -36.04 1.01
C TYR A 683 20.89 -34.73 0.43
N ALA A 684 20.01 -33.85 -0.08
CA ALA A 684 20.39 -32.53 -0.58
C ALA A 684 20.81 -31.58 0.55
N GLU A 685 20.12 -31.63 1.70
CA GLU A 685 20.44 -30.87 2.92
C GLU A 685 21.83 -31.20 3.46
N GLU A 686 22.21 -32.49 3.51
CA GLU A 686 23.56 -32.93 3.90
C GLU A 686 24.66 -32.34 2.99
N ARG A 687 24.32 -32.00 1.76
CA ARG A 687 25.23 -31.42 0.74
C ARG A 687 24.92 -29.97 0.42
N HIS A 688 24.13 -29.29 1.24
CA HIS A 688 23.62 -27.95 0.97
C HIS A 688 24.73 -26.98 0.55
N GLY A 689 25.84 -26.93 1.30
CA GLY A 689 26.97 -26.04 0.98
C GLY A 689 27.62 -26.32 -0.38
N GLN A 690 27.75 -27.60 -0.76
CA GLN A 690 28.35 -28.00 -2.04
C GLN A 690 27.42 -27.66 -3.22
N LEU A 691 26.13 -27.97 -3.10
CA LEU A 691 25.12 -27.70 -4.14
C LEU A 691 24.90 -26.19 -4.31
N LYS A 692 24.81 -25.44 -3.21
CA LYS A 692 24.71 -23.98 -3.24
C LYS A 692 25.94 -23.36 -3.92
N GLN A 693 27.14 -23.82 -3.59
CA GLN A 693 28.36 -23.32 -4.21
C GLN A 693 28.40 -23.65 -5.71
N LEU A 694 27.97 -24.85 -6.11
CA LEU A 694 27.87 -25.23 -7.51
C LEU A 694 26.90 -24.33 -8.30
N ILE A 695 25.72 -24.03 -7.74
CA ILE A 695 24.74 -23.11 -8.34
C ILE A 695 25.34 -21.70 -8.47
N SER A 696 25.96 -21.20 -7.40
CA SER A 696 26.61 -19.89 -7.40
C SER A 696 27.74 -19.81 -8.44
N ASP A 697 28.67 -20.75 -8.45
CA ASP A 697 29.83 -20.70 -9.34
C ASP A 697 29.43 -20.77 -10.82
N ARG A 698 28.35 -21.51 -11.12
CA ARG A 698 27.80 -21.64 -12.47
C ARG A 698 27.12 -20.36 -12.95
N HIS A 699 26.40 -19.65 -12.09
CA HIS A 699 25.46 -18.60 -12.51
C HIS A 699 25.81 -17.17 -12.07
N ARG A 700 26.71 -16.99 -11.09
CA ARG A 700 27.03 -15.70 -10.47
C ARG A 700 27.40 -14.61 -11.47
N ARG A 701 28.25 -14.92 -12.45
CA ARG A 701 28.70 -13.93 -13.45
C ARG A 701 27.55 -13.43 -14.32
N GLU A 702 26.69 -14.33 -14.77
CA GLU A 702 25.64 -14.04 -15.73
C GLU A 702 24.44 -13.38 -15.04
N ILE A 703 24.07 -13.83 -13.85
CA ILE A 703 23.04 -13.19 -13.03
C ILE A 703 23.42 -11.77 -12.63
N THR A 704 24.69 -11.54 -12.25
CA THR A 704 25.18 -10.17 -11.99
C THR A 704 25.07 -9.29 -13.24
N ARG A 705 25.23 -9.86 -14.44
CA ARG A 705 25.06 -9.16 -15.71
C ARG A 705 23.58 -8.86 -16.02
N THR A 706 22.70 -9.85 -15.89
CA THR A 706 21.25 -9.69 -16.11
C THR A 706 20.64 -8.71 -15.11
N ALA A 707 21.05 -8.75 -13.84
CA ALA A 707 20.61 -7.81 -12.81
C ALA A 707 20.99 -6.34 -13.12
N ARG A 708 22.15 -6.11 -13.75
CA ARG A 708 22.56 -4.78 -14.25
C ARG A 708 21.73 -4.32 -15.44
N GLN A 709 21.30 -5.23 -16.31
CA GLN A 709 20.46 -4.94 -17.47
C GLN A 709 19.00 -4.66 -17.07
N PHE A 710 18.47 -5.41 -16.11
CA PHE A 710 17.12 -5.24 -15.55
C PHE A 710 16.94 -3.89 -14.80
N ARG A 711 18.03 -3.34 -14.24
CA ARG A 711 18.07 -1.96 -13.68
C ARG A 711 18.08 -0.87 -14.76
N LYS A 712 18.46 -1.18 -16.00
CA LYS A 712 18.53 -0.23 -17.13
C LYS A 712 17.21 -0.13 -17.88
N GLU A 713 16.46 -1.22 -17.99
CA GLU A 713 15.17 -1.32 -18.71
C GLU A 713 13.98 -0.76 -17.93
N MET A 714 14.06 -0.79 -16.61
CA MET A 714 13.36 0.18 -15.81
C MET A 714 14.08 1.53 -16.00
N ARG A 715 14.00 2.27 -17.15
CA ARG A 715 14.28 3.75 -17.28
C ARG A 715 13.16 4.84 -17.67
N THR A 716 11.84 4.54 -17.94
CA THR A 716 10.68 5.55 -17.88
C THR A 716 9.14 5.20 -17.60
N LEU A 717 8.41 5.98 -16.77
CA LEU A 717 6.99 6.44 -17.01
C LEU A 717 6.60 7.59 -16.05
N TYR A 718 5.75 8.52 -16.50
CA TYR A 718 5.08 9.55 -15.68
C TYR A 718 3.61 9.75 -16.07
N PHE A 719 2.77 10.05 -15.08
CA PHE A 719 1.34 10.39 -15.16
C PHE A 719 1.15 11.86 -14.77
N VAL A 720 0.28 12.61 -15.47
CA VAL A 720 -0.21 13.94 -15.06
C VAL A 720 -1.60 13.77 -14.48
N GLN A 721 -1.81 14.19 -13.21
CA GLN A 721 -3.14 14.34 -12.63
C GLN A 721 -3.46 15.84 -12.42
N GLN A 722 -4.17 16.36 -13.41
CA GLN A 722 -5.26 17.35 -13.42
C GLN A 722 -5.19 18.63 -12.55
N ALA A 723 -5.03 19.74 -13.27
CA ALA A 723 -5.58 21.04 -12.91
C ALA A 723 -7.12 21.05 -12.94
N ARG A 724 -7.78 21.92 -12.16
CA ARG A 724 -8.94 22.69 -12.63
C ARG A 724 -9.33 23.90 -11.77
N ILE A 725 -9.76 24.93 -12.50
CA ILE A 725 -10.18 26.27 -12.10
C ILE A 725 -11.67 26.24 -11.71
N ASN A 726 -12.13 26.93 -10.65
CA ASN A 726 -13.14 28.03 -10.74
C ASN A 726 -13.94 28.41 -9.46
N LEU A 727 -14.04 29.74 -9.28
CA LEU A 727 -15.19 30.59 -8.94
C LEU A 727 -15.92 30.38 -7.61
N ASP A 728 -15.78 31.34 -6.69
CA ASP A 728 -17.00 32.03 -6.24
C ASP A 728 -17.31 33.05 -7.36
N GLY A 729 -18.28 32.88 -8.25
CA GLY A 729 -19.53 32.16 -8.14
C GLY A 729 -20.62 33.11 -8.62
N LYS A 730 -20.65 33.42 -9.93
CA LYS A 730 -21.83 33.83 -10.72
C LYS A 730 -21.43 34.02 -12.18
N GLN A 731 -21.63 32.90 -12.88
CA GLN A 731 -21.90 32.76 -14.30
C GLN A 731 -20.76 32.90 -15.33
N THR A 732 -20.75 31.84 -16.14
CA THR A 732 -20.23 31.68 -17.51
C THR A 732 -18.78 31.28 -17.67
N VAL A 733 -18.63 29.95 -17.55
CA VAL A 733 -17.68 29.09 -18.26
C VAL A 733 -17.56 29.47 -19.73
N PHE A 734 -16.34 29.63 -20.24
CA PHE A 734 -16.01 29.23 -21.61
C PHE A 734 -14.81 28.30 -21.58
N SER A 735 -15.09 27.04 -21.90
CA SER A 735 -14.12 26.01 -22.22
C SER A 735 -13.45 26.33 -23.55
N PHE A 736 -12.13 26.20 -23.63
CA PHE A 736 -11.52 25.77 -24.88
C PHE A 736 -10.87 24.41 -24.68
N GLN A 737 -11.33 23.49 -25.51
CA GLN A 737 -10.94 22.09 -25.55
C GLN A 737 -9.44 21.93 -25.86
N PRO A 738 -8.84 20.82 -25.41
CA PRO A 738 -7.46 20.50 -25.68
C PRO A 738 -7.25 20.34 -27.19
N ARG A 739 -6.58 21.31 -27.82
CA ARG A 739 -5.69 20.97 -28.93
C ARG A 739 -4.35 20.60 -28.32
N TRP A 740 -3.90 19.39 -28.61
CA TRP A 740 -2.52 18.96 -28.50
C TRP A 740 -1.62 20.05 -29.06
N LEU A 741 -0.79 20.67 -28.24
CA LEU A 741 0.39 21.37 -28.73
C LEU A 741 1.51 20.35 -28.71
N ASP A 742 1.59 19.62 -29.82
CA ASP A 742 2.75 18.82 -30.17
C ASP A 742 3.89 19.80 -30.50
N LEU A 743 4.85 19.95 -29.59
CA LEU A 743 6.04 20.80 -29.75
C LEU A 743 7.29 19.93 -29.85
N THR A 744 7.20 18.80 -30.53
CA THR A 744 8.32 17.85 -30.61
C THR A 744 9.52 18.33 -31.40
N ASP A 745 9.50 19.50 -32.07
CA ASP A 745 10.63 19.91 -32.93
C ASP A 745 10.96 21.42 -33.01
N GLU A 746 10.46 22.30 -32.12
CA GLU A 746 10.94 23.71 -32.11
C GLU A 746 11.39 24.21 -30.73
N ILE A 747 12.55 24.88 -30.73
CA ILE A 747 13.07 25.67 -29.61
C ILE A 747 12.40 27.05 -29.68
N ILE A 748 11.51 27.35 -28.74
CA ILE A 748 10.96 28.71 -28.58
C ILE A 748 11.80 29.45 -27.55
N GLU A 749 12.33 30.62 -27.90
CA GLU A 749 13.06 31.46 -26.94
C GLU A 749 12.12 32.07 -25.88
N PRO A 750 12.54 32.14 -24.60
CA PRO A 750 11.71 32.68 -23.51
C PRO A 750 11.23 34.12 -23.73
N ALA A 751 11.98 34.93 -24.50
CA ALA A 751 11.61 36.29 -24.85
C ALA A 751 10.40 36.36 -25.81
N ALA A 752 10.21 35.34 -26.66
CA ALA A 752 9.05 35.24 -27.54
C ALA A 752 7.78 34.88 -26.75
N LEU A 753 7.91 33.94 -25.79
CA LEU A 753 6.83 33.55 -24.89
C LEU A 753 6.35 34.72 -24.00
N PHE A 754 7.27 35.57 -23.56
CA PHE A 754 6.98 36.76 -22.76
C PHE A 754 6.28 37.86 -23.56
N SER A 755 6.61 37.98 -24.85
CA SER A 755 5.98 38.93 -25.78
C SER A 755 4.52 38.53 -26.09
N ASP A 756 4.25 37.23 -26.23
CA ASP A 756 2.90 36.71 -26.46
C ASP A 756 2.03 36.77 -25.19
N LEU A 757 2.62 36.56 -24.00
CA LEU A 757 1.97 36.77 -22.70
C LEU A 757 1.66 38.25 -22.43
N LEU A 758 2.54 39.17 -22.86
CA LEU A 758 2.32 40.61 -22.80
C LEU A 758 1.25 41.08 -23.81
N LEU A 759 1.25 40.56 -25.04
CA LEU A 759 0.18 40.82 -26.02
C LEU A 759 -1.18 40.33 -25.51
N TYR A 760 -1.20 39.18 -24.84
CA TYR A 760 -2.39 38.61 -24.21
C TYR A 760 -2.86 39.43 -23.00
N ALA A 761 -1.93 39.97 -22.19
CA ALA A 761 -2.24 40.89 -21.09
C ALA A 761 -2.72 42.27 -21.56
N ASP A 762 -2.17 42.80 -22.67
CA ASP A 762 -2.57 44.06 -23.31
C ASP A 762 -3.96 44.01 -23.95
N HIS A 763 -4.43 42.82 -24.35
CA HIS A 763 -5.74 42.61 -24.99
C HIS A 763 -6.77 42.00 -24.04
N SER A 764 -6.35 41.67 -22.81
CA SER A 764 -7.23 41.18 -21.75
C SER A 764 -7.89 42.37 -21.04
N PRO A 765 -9.23 42.45 -20.99
CA PRO A 765 -9.93 43.55 -20.33
C PRO A 765 -9.86 43.49 -18.78
N SER A 766 -9.02 42.64 -18.22
CA SER A 766 -8.84 42.43 -16.78
C SER A 766 -7.40 41.99 -16.47
N PRO A 767 -6.88 42.34 -15.28
CA PRO A 767 -5.49 42.08 -14.91
C PRO A 767 -5.19 40.57 -14.90
N VAL A 768 -4.12 40.21 -15.59
CA VAL A 768 -3.65 38.82 -15.73
C VAL A 768 -2.64 38.52 -14.61
N LEU A 769 -2.92 37.50 -13.80
CA LEU A 769 -2.05 37.04 -12.72
C LEU A 769 -1.22 35.84 -13.18
N VAL A 770 0.10 35.93 -13.06
CA VAL A 770 1.05 34.86 -13.43
C VAL A 770 1.79 34.40 -12.18
N THR A 771 1.71 33.11 -11.84
CA THR A 771 2.42 32.51 -10.70
C THR A 771 3.50 31.55 -11.18
N ILE A 772 4.70 31.69 -10.63
CA ILE A 772 5.89 30.92 -11.01
C ILE A 772 6.31 30.05 -9.81
N SER A 773 6.61 28.77 -10.05
CA SER A 773 7.00 27.81 -9.01
C SER A 773 8.51 27.88 -8.66
N ALA A 774 8.91 27.45 -7.44
CA ALA A 774 10.22 27.67 -6.83
C ALA A 774 11.47 27.14 -7.59
N ARG A 775 11.34 26.44 -8.72
CA ARG A 775 12.48 26.01 -9.57
C ARG A 775 13.06 27.16 -10.36
N TRP A 776 12.21 28.09 -10.75
CA TRP A 776 12.59 29.24 -11.55
C TRP A 776 13.23 30.35 -10.69
N GLN A 777 13.16 30.25 -9.35
CA GLN A 777 13.83 31.19 -8.45
C GLN A 777 15.37 31.17 -8.54
N ARG A 778 15.98 30.12 -9.10
CA ARG A 778 17.44 30.09 -9.33
C ARG A 778 17.91 30.75 -10.63
N PHE A 779 17.02 31.15 -11.54
CA PHE A 779 17.44 31.82 -12.79
C PHE A 779 17.60 33.35 -12.64
N PHE A 780 17.02 33.96 -11.60
CA PHE A 780 17.19 35.39 -11.30
C PHE A 780 17.80 35.57 -9.91
N HIS A 781 19.13 35.51 -9.81
CA HIS A 781 19.84 35.91 -8.59
C HIS A 781 19.98 37.44 -8.52
N LEU A 782 18.99 38.11 -7.91
CA LEU A 782 19.15 39.36 -7.17
C LEU A 782 18.37 39.20 -5.85
N ASN A 783 19.08 39.22 -4.71
CA ASN A 783 18.52 39.05 -3.36
C ASN A 783 18.00 40.40 -2.79
N PRO A 784 17.35 40.46 -1.60
CA PRO A 784 16.33 39.58 -0.98
C PRO A 784 15.18 40.41 -0.34
N HIS A 785 13.91 40.09 -0.58
CA HIS A 785 12.83 40.38 0.39
C HIS A 785 11.56 39.54 0.10
N PRO A 786 10.90 38.94 1.10
CA PRO A 786 9.79 38.01 0.86
C PRO A 786 8.42 38.67 0.60
N ASN A 787 8.31 39.98 0.34
CA ASN A 787 7.02 40.67 0.16
C ASN A 787 7.04 41.81 -0.88
N LEU A 788 7.72 41.65 -2.02
CA LEU A 788 7.58 42.63 -3.12
C LEU A 788 6.39 42.25 -4.02
N TYR A 789 5.26 42.92 -3.81
CA TYR A 789 4.18 42.99 -4.81
C TYR A 789 4.55 44.09 -5.81
N VAL A 790 4.81 43.73 -7.07
CA VAL A 790 5.01 44.72 -8.13
C VAL A 790 3.64 45.19 -8.60
N TYR A 791 3.24 46.38 -8.18
CA TYR A 791 2.11 47.11 -8.75
C TYR A 791 2.61 47.83 -10.01
N VAL A 792 2.07 47.50 -11.18
CA VAL A 792 2.27 48.30 -12.39
C VAL A 792 1.03 49.18 -12.56
N PRO A 793 1.14 50.52 -12.45
CA PRO A 793 0.03 51.41 -12.72
C PRO A 793 -0.40 51.31 -14.19
N GLU A 794 -1.70 51.44 -14.44
CA GLU A 794 -2.43 51.23 -15.71
C GLU A 794 -1.92 51.98 -16.96
N HIS A 795 -0.86 52.79 -16.89
CA HIS A 795 -0.40 53.60 -18.03
C HIS A 795 1.11 53.53 -18.21
N TYR A 796 1.61 52.44 -18.80
CA TYR A 796 2.91 52.47 -19.49
C TYR A 796 2.78 51.86 -20.88
N HIS A 797 2.94 52.71 -21.89
CA HIS A 797 2.75 52.39 -23.30
C HIS A 797 4.08 51.85 -23.91
N PRO A 798 4.07 50.90 -24.86
CA PRO A 798 5.26 50.09 -25.19
C PRO A 798 6.34 50.76 -26.06
N SER A 799 6.37 52.08 -26.20
CA SER A 799 7.20 52.74 -27.24
C SER A 799 8.21 53.77 -26.75
N GLY A 800 8.65 53.73 -25.49
CA GLY A 800 9.63 54.69 -24.95
C GLY A 800 10.70 54.04 -24.10
N ASP A 801 11.96 54.41 -24.37
CA ASP A 801 13.20 54.03 -23.67
C ASP A 801 13.02 53.84 -22.14
N PRO A 802 13.41 52.68 -21.57
CA PRO A 802 13.21 52.33 -20.15
C PRO A 802 14.17 53.04 -19.17
N SER A 803 15.12 53.85 -19.65
CA SER A 803 16.10 54.55 -18.82
C SER A 803 15.52 55.42 -17.68
N PRO A 804 14.37 56.12 -17.83
CA PRO A 804 13.80 56.94 -16.75
C PRO A 804 13.28 56.13 -15.55
N PHE A 805 12.81 54.91 -15.77
CA PHE A 805 12.37 53.99 -14.71
C PHE A 805 13.56 53.47 -13.90
N MET A 806 14.67 53.18 -14.58
CA MET A 806 15.91 52.71 -13.95
C MET A 806 16.62 53.81 -13.14
N ASP A 807 16.55 55.08 -13.57
CA ASP A 807 17.09 56.22 -12.81
C ASP A 807 16.24 56.59 -11.59
N TRP A 808 14.92 56.37 -11.64
CA TRP A 808 14.02 56.56 -10.49
C TRP A 808 14.28 55.51 -9.37
N ILE A 809 14.51 54.24 -9.74
CA ILE A 809 14.85 53.19 -8.78
C ILE A 809 16.21 53.45 -8.10
N ARG A 810 17.22 53.88 -8.86
CA ARG A 810 18.57 54.18 -8.34
C ARG A 810 18.62 55.39 -7.40
N THR A 811 17.66 56.31 -7.50
CA THR A 811 17.62 57.54 -6.68
C THR A 811 16.83 57.39 -5.38
N GLN A 812 15.90 56.42 -5.28
CA GLN A 812 15.06 56.22 -4.08
C GLN A 812 15.56 55.13 -3.13
N HIS A 813 16.39 54.19 -3.59
CA HIS A 813 16.93 53.12 -2.76
C HIS A 813 18.44 53.00 -2.97
N GLN A 814 19.23 53.58 -2.05
CA GLN A 814 20.60 53.13 -1.87
C GLN A 814 20.56 51.78 -1.15
N PRO A 815 20.99 50.68 -1.78
CA PRO A 815 20.99 49.39 -1.13
C PRO A 815 22.15 49.34 -0.12
N GLU A 816 21.84 49.27 1.17
CA GLU A 816 22.75 48.61 2.10
C GLU A 816 22.58 47.09 1.97
N PRO A 817 23.67 46.31 1.96
CA PRO A 817 23.61 44.89 1.64
C PRO A 817 23.08 44.09 2.84
N ILE A 818 22.03 43.28 2.63
CA ILE A 818 21.55 42.26 3.58
C ILE A 818 21.64 40.86 2.94
N SER A 819 22.12 39.91 3.76
CA SER A 819 22.68 38.57 3.47
C SER A 819 21.66 37.49 3.01
N PRO A 820 22.08 36.38 2.34
CA PRO A 820 21.19 35.31 1.83
C PRO A 820 20.78 34.22 2.84
N ASP A 821 19.49 33.86 2.82
CA ASP A 821 18.88 32.51 2.98
C ASP A 821 18.71 31.89 4.41
N PRO A 822 17.46 31.60 4.88
CA PRO A 822 17.16 30.98 6.18
C PRO A 822 17.53 29.49 6.34
N LEU A 823 17.64 28.70 5.26
CA LEU A 823 18.15 27.31 5.33
C LEU A 823 19.68 27.29 5.40
N ARG A 824 20.32 28.33 4.85
CA ARG A 824 21.70 28.67 5.18
C ARG A 824 21.76 29.12 6.64
N ASP A 825 20.92 30.01 7.13
CA ASP A 825 21.02 30.43 8.54
C ASP A 825 20.67 29.34 9.60
N ALA A 826 19.88 28.31 9.27
CA ALA A 826 19.61 27.20 10.19
C ALA A 826 20.76 26.19 10.28
N VAL A 827 21.50 25.98 9.18
CA VAL A 827 22.72 25.15 9.14
C VAL A 827 23.99 25.96 9.50
N PHE A 828 23.96 27.29 9.35
CA PHE A 828 25.14 28.17 9.44
C PHE A 828 25.15 29.11 10.67
N ARG A 829 24.25 28.94 11.64
CA ARG A 829 24.32 29.64 12.94
C ARG A 829 25.29 29.03 13.96
N MET A 830 26.26 28.25 13.52
CA MET A 830 27.39 27.87 14.38
C MET A 830 28.69 28.20 13.69
N GLY A 831 29.50 28.99 14.39
CA GLY A 831 30.71 29.64 13.85
C GLY A 831 31.64 28.66 13.13
N ALA A 832 32.39 29.21 12.18
CA ALA A 832 33.41 28.49 11.44
C ALA A 832 34.24 27.58 12.38
N PRO A 833 34.55 26.33 11.97
CA PRO A 833 35.32 25.43 12.79
C PRO A 833 36.65 26.09 13.17
N ASP A 834 36.93 26.11 14.48
CA ASP A 834 38.26 26.39 14.98
C ASP A 834 39.19 25.32 14.39
N ARG A 835 40.05 25.72 13.46
CA ARG A 835 41.01 24.83 12.76
C ARG A 835 41.98 24.12 13.71
N ASN A 836 41.97 24.46 15.01
CA ASN A 836 42.74 23.77 16.03
C ASN A 836 42.04 22.53 16.62
N ARG A 837 40.81 22.16 16.17
CA ARG A 837 40.02 21.09 16.79
C ARG A 837 39.41 20.12 15.76
N PRO A 838 39.56 18.79 15.92
CA PRO A 838 39.03 17.82 14.95
C PRO A 838 37.51 17.84 14.78
N ALA A 839 37.05 17.61 13.55
CA ALA A 839 35.67 17.41 13.19
C ALA A 839 35.34 15.94 12.93
N VAL A 840 34.29 15.43 13.58
CA VAL A 840 33.90 14.02 13.56
C VAL A 840 32.46 13.90 13.07
N LEU A 841 32.25 13.15 11.99
CA LEU A 841 30.94 12.68 11.57
C LEU A 841 30.74 11.26 12.09
N TYR A 842 29.85 11.10 13.05
CA TYR A 842 29.45 9.81 13.59
C TYR A 842 28.20 9.30 12.88
N VAL A 843 28.21 8.05 12.42
CA VAL A 843 27.11 7.46 11.65
C VAL A 843 26.69 6.13 12.24
N GLY A 844 25.40 6.02 12.58
CA GLY A 844 24.77 4.80 13.10
C GLY A 844 23.53 4.39 12.29
N PRO A 845 23.00 3.18 12.47
CA PRO A 845 21.77 2.74 11.80
C PRO A 845 20.54 3.52 12.29
N TRP A 846 20.42 3.71 13.59
CA TRP A 846 19.37 4.42 14.31
C TRP A 846 19.89 4.79 15.70
N LEU A 847 19.16 5.65 16.42
CA LEU A 847 19.42 5.98 17.82
C LEU A 847 18.17 5.76 18.69
N ILE A 848 18.16 4.66 19.44
CA ILE A 848 17.00 4.20 20.23
C ILE A 848 17.39 3.95 21.69
N THR A 849 16.64 3.11 22.40
CA THR A 849 16.92 2.67 23.77
C THR A 849 17.79 1.40 23.77
N GLY A 850 19.05 1.49 24.20
CA GLY A 850 19.98 0.35 24.24
C GLY A 850 21.34 0.66 24.88
N GLY A 851 22.15 -0.37 25.14
CA GLY A 851 23.49 -0.22 25.72
C GLY A 851 24.44 0.56 24.80
N ALA A 852 24.52 0.14 23.54
CA ALA A 852 25.31 0.83 22.52
C ALA A 852 24.86 2.28 22.32
N ASP A 853 23.54 2.53 22.21
CA ASP A 853 22.99 3.88 22.07
C ASP A 853 23.29 4.76 23.29
N THR A 854 23.27 4.20 24.51
CA THR A 854 23.63 4.92 25.75
C THR A 854 25.09 5.37 25.69
N MET A 855 25.98 4.46 25.28
CA MET A 855 27.39 4.79 25.10
C MET A 855 27.60 5.86 24.04
N THR A 856 26.86 5.83 22.92
CA THR A 856 26.89 6.91 21.91
C THR A 856 26.48 8.26 22.52
N VAL A 857 25.42 8.31 23.32
CA VAL A 857 24.97 9.57 23.97
C VAL A 857 26.00 10.08 24.97
N ASP A 858 26.51 9.21 25.83
CA ASP A 858 27.52 9.57 26.83
C ASP A 858 28.81 10.04 26.15
N TRP A 859 29.20 9.38 25.07
CA TRP A 859 30.32 9.79 24.24
C TRP A 859 30.16 11.22 23.72
N PHE A 860 29.03 11.55 23.11
CA PHE A 860 28.75 12.91 22.64
C PHE A 860 28.78 13.93 23.79
N ARG A 861 28.29 13.57 24.98
CA ARG A 861 28.28 14.44 26.16
C ARG A 861 29.69 14.84 26.61
N HIS A 862 30.67 13.94 26.51
CA HIS A 862 32.06 14.28 26.86
C HIS A 862 32.77 15.04 25.76
N LEU A 863 32.69 14.56 24.52
CA LEU A 863 33.39 15.22 23.43
C LEU A 863 32.86 16.63 23.14
N SER A 864 31.60 16.92 23.46
CA SER A 864 31.09 18.29 23.34
C SER A 864 31.81 19.27 24.27
N THR A 865 32.34 18.80 25.41
CA THR A 865 33.10 19.65 26.37
C THR A 865 34.52 19.96 25.92
N THR A 866 35.06 19.20 24.98
CA THR A 866 36.46 19.31 24.53
C THR A 866 36.58 20.26 23.34
N GLY A 867 35.45 20.72 22.81
CA GLY A 867 35.36 21.69 21.74
C GLY A 867 35.49 21.10 20.33
N MET A 868 35.53 19.76 20.20
CA MET A 868 35.48 19.08 18.90
C MET A 868 34.18 19.38 18.15
N ALA A 869 34.22 19.34 16.83
CA ALA A 869 33.04 19.56 15.99
C ALA A 869 32.36 18.22 15.72
N LEU A 870 31.32 17.89 16.49
CA LEU A 870 30.63 16.60 16.40
C LEU A 870 29.37 16.69 15.55
N TYR A 871 29.20 15.74 14.64
CA TYR A 871 27.99 15.56 13.85
C TYR A 871 27.50 14.12 13.97
N TYR A 872 26.18 13.92 13.92
CA TYR A 872 25.57 12.60 14.00
C TYR A 872 24.64 12.36 12.81
N ALA A 873 24.67 11.17 12.22
CA ALA A 873 23.75 10.78 11.16
C ALA A 873 23.19 9.36 11.36
N THR A 874 21.90 9.17 11.08
CA THR A 874 21.23 7.86 11.08
C THR A 874 20.93 7.38 9.66
N THR A 875 21.04 6.08 9.38
CA THR A 875 21.02 5.55 8.01
C THR A 875 19.87 4.62 7.66
N LEU A 876 19.10 4.15 8.64
CA LEU A 876 17.98 3.23 8.42
C LEU A 876 16.64 3.85 8.88
N PRO A 877 15.52 3.58 8.18
CA PRO A 877 14.23 4.23 8.42
C PRO A 877 13.57 3.65 9.68
N LYS A 878 13.96 4.18 10.85
CA LYS A 878 13.42 3.82 12.15
C LYS A 878 13.29 5.07 13.02
N LYS A 879 12.23 5.11 13.84
CA LYS A 879 12.00 6.22 14.79
C LYS A 879 13.18 6.34 15.78
N ASN A 880 13.92 7.45 15.72
CA ASN A 880 15.08 7.72 16.56
C ASN A 880 14.69 8.31 17.91
N VAL A 881 14.19 7.45 18.81
CA VAL A 881 13.61 7.87 20.10
C VAL A 881 14.57 8.68 20.98
N TRP A 882 15.89 8.48 20.85
CA TRP A 882 16.90 9.17 21.67
C TRP A 882 17.64 10.31 20.97
N ILE A 883 17.20 10.70 19.77
CA ILE A 883 17.84 11.78 18.99
C ILE A 883 17.90 13.11 19.76
N ASP A 884 16.88 13.39 20.57
CA ASP A 884 16.80 14.59 21.39
C ASP A 884 17.89 14.64 22.47
N LYS A 885 18.40 13.48 22.94
CA LYS A 885 19.51 13.44 23.91
C LYS A 885 20.83 13.93 23.32
N LEU A 886 20.96 13.93 21.99
CA LEU A 886 22.14 14.48 21.29
C LEU A 886 21.96 15.96 20.91
N ARG A 887 20.73 16.49 20.95
CA ARG A 887 20.48 17.90 20.62
C ARG A 887 21.21 18.79 21.64
N GLY A 888 22.06 19.68 21.14
CA GLY A 888 22.92 20.54 21.96
C GLY A 888 24.28 19.95 22.34
N LEU A 889 24.50 18.64 22.12
CA LEU A 889 25.82 18.00 22.25
C LEU A 889 26.54 17.89 20.91
N SER A 890 25.78 17.71 19.83
CA SER A 890 26.27 17.75 18.45
C SER A 890 26.06 19.12 17.80
N ARG A 891 26.91 19.47 16.83
CA ARG A 891 26.70 20.61 15.92
C ARG A 891 25.60 20.36 14.89
N GLY A 892 25.32 19.11 14.58
CA GLY A 892 24.25 18.77 13.64
C GLY A 892 23.86 17.31 13.75
N ILE A 893 22.57 17.05 13.60
CA ILE A 893 21.99 15.72 13.58
C ILE A 893 21.21 15.57 12.28
N TYR A 894 21.44 14.46 11.58
CA TYR A 894 20.89 14.22 10.25
C TYR A 894 20.24 12.85 10.18
N GLU A 895 18.92 12.82 10.15
CA GLU A 895 18.16 11.59 9.94
C GLU A 895 18.06 11.34 8.43
N LEU A 896 19.04 10.63 7.87
CA LEU A 896 19.21 10.53 6.41
C LEU A 896 17.96 10.00 5.68
N PRO A 897 17.23 9.00 6.19
CA PRO A 897 15.98 8.57 5.57
C PRO A 897 14.92 9.68 5.47
N GLU A 898 14.77 10.50 6.51
CA GLU A 898 13.84 11.65 6.55
C GLU A 898 14.29 12.77 5.59
N LEU A 899 15.59 12.85 5.33
CA LEU A 899 16.18 13.74 4.31
C LEU A 899 16.10 13.17 2.89
N GLY A 900 15.33 12.09 2.67
CA GLY A 900 15.17 11.42 1.38
C GLY A 900 16.40 10.61 0.93
N CYS A 901 17.36 10.36 1.82
CA CYS A 901 18.52 9.52 1.58
C CYS A 901 18.27 8.10 2.11
N GLY A 902 17.38 7.37 1.43
CA GLY A 902 16.94 6.02 1.84
C GLY A 902 17.74 4.85 1.24
N ASP A 903 18.57 5.10 0.22
CA ASP A 903 19.42 4.09 -0.43
C ASP A 903 20.92 4.35 -0.19
N PRO A 904 21.78 3.31 -0.28
CA PRO A 904 23.21 3.43 -0.03
C PRO A 904 23.91 4.49 -0.89
N ASP A 905 23.55 4.65 -2.17
CA ASP A 905 24.20 5.61 -3.07
C ASP A 905 23.83 7.05 -2.68
N ALA A 906 22.57 7.29 -2.28
CA ALA A 906 22.14 8.58 -1.76
C ALA A 906 22.83 8.93 -0.42
N ILE A 907 22.97 7.95 0.47
CA ILE A 907 23.72 8.08 1.73
C ILE A 907 25.20 8.38 1.44
N GLY A 908 25.82 7.67 0.49
CA GLY A 908 27.21 7.89 0.08
C GLY A 908 27.44 9.30 -0.45
N ARG A 909 26.58 9.78 -1.38
CA ARG A 909 26.65 11.16 -1.89
C ARG A 909 26.46 12.20 -0.79
N PHE A 910 25.50 12.00 0.11
CA PHE A 910 25.31 12.91 1.25
C PHE A 910 26.57 12.97 2.11
N ILE A 911 27.13 11.83 2.49
CA ILE A 911 28.33 11.76 3.34
C ILE A 911 29.53 12.41 2.65
N ILE A 912 29.75 12.15 1.36
CA ILE A 912 30.84 12.76 0.58
C ILE A 912 30.72 14.30 0.56
N ASP A 913 29.54 14.83 0.23
CA ASP A 913 29.28 16.27 0.23
C ASP A 913 29.43 16.87 1.63
N PHE A 914 28.97 16.14 2.64
CA PHE A 914 29.00 16.55 4.03
C PHE A 914 30.42 16.67 4.56
N ILE A 915 31.27 15.69 4.23
CA ILE A 915 32.69 15.69 4.58
C ILE A 915 33.39 16.91 4.00
N GLU A 916 33.17 17.20 2.72
CA GLU A 916 33.81 18.34 2.04
C GLU A 916 33.38 19.67 2.65
N LYS A 917 32.07 19.88 2.83
CA LYS A 917 31.51 21.16 3.29
C LYS A 917 31.81 21.46 4.75
N ASN A 918 31.80 20.44 5.61
CA ASN A 918 32.02 20.59 7.04
C ASN A 918 33.47 20.31 7.44
N GLN A 919 34.35 20.04 6.48
CA GLN A 919 35.75 19.70 6.66
C GLN A 919 35.93 18.58 7.71
N ILE A 920 35.20 17.48 7.52
CA ILE A 920 35.23 16.36 8.46
C ILE A 920 36.59 15.67 8.39
N ASP A 921 37.25 15.55 9.53
CA ASP A 921 38.54 14.86 9.67
C ASP A 921 38.34 13.35 9.87
N VAL A 922 37.28 12.97 10.59
CA VAL A 922 37.01 11.58 10.98
C VAL A 922 35.57 11.17 10.67
N LEU A 923 35.41 10.10 9.89
CA LEU A 923 34.16 9.37 9.72
C LEU A 923 34.14 8.16 10.66
N HIS A 924 33.30 8.24 11.68
CA HIS A 924 33.11 7.18 12.67
C HIS A 924 31.85 6.39 12.35
N ILE A 925 31.96 5.08 12.10
CA ILE A 925 30.84 4.24 11.67
C ILE A 925 30.55 3.18 12.73
N MET A 926 29.35 3.24 13.30
CA MET A 926 28.80 2.23 14.20
C MET A 926 27.79 1.37 13.44
N ASN A 927 28.14 0.12 13.12
CA ASN A 927 27.23 -0.92 12.60
C ASN A 927 26.24 -0.44 11.51
N SER A 928 26.72 0.30 10.51
CA SER A 928 25.88 0.92 9.47
C SER A 928 26.13 0.29 8.09
N PRO A 929 25.32 -0.73 7.67
CA PRO A 929 25.49 -1.41 6.38
C PRO A 929 25.53 -0.48 5.17
N PRO A 930 24.64 0.52 5.03
CA PRO A 930 24.63 1.37 3.84
C PRO A 930 25.96 2.13 3.68
N VAL A 931 26.59 2.52 4.79
CA VAL A 931 27.86 3.25 4.77
C VAL A 931 29.03 2.32 4.47
N TYR A 932 29.05 1.11 5.05
CA TYR A 932 30.09 0.12 4.72
C TYR A 932 30.04 -0.28 3.23
N GLN A 933 28.86 -0.29 2.61
CA GLN A 933 28.70 -0.60 1.18
C GLN A 933 29.32 0.47 0.27
N VAL A 934 29.21 1.74 0.61
CA VAL A 934 29.73 2.88 -0.17
C VAL A 934 31.06 3.43 0.35
N LEU A 935 31.67 2.76 1.32
CA LEU A 935 32.94 3.15 1.91
C LEU A 935 34.09 3.28 0.90
N PRO A 936 34.21 2.42 -0.14
CA PRO A 936 35.20 2.61 -1.20
C PRO A 936 35.03 3.94 -1.93
N ASP A 937 33.79 4.36 -2.21
CA ASP A 937 33.52 5.62 -2.91
C ASP A 937 33.86 6.83 -2.03
N ILE A 938 33.51 6.76 -0.73
CA ILE A 938 33.89 7.79 0.25
C ILE A 938 35.42 7.91 0.34
N ARG A 939 36.14 6.79 0.41
CA ARG A 939 37.61 6.78 0.46
C ARG A 939 38.24 7.34 -0.81
N ASN A 940 37.68 7.01 -1.98
CA ASN A 940 38.15 7.53 -3.26
C ASN A 940 37.95 9.05 -3.37
N ALA A 941 36.81 9.56 -2.92
CA ALA A 941 36.51 10.99 -2.91
C ALA A 941 37.35 11.76 -1.88
N HIS A 942 37.58 11.18 -0.70
CA HIS A 942 38.31 11.81 0.40
C HIS A 942 39.46 10.92 0.91
N PRO A 943 40.60 10.83 0.18
CA PRO A 943 41.70 9.95 0.55
C PRO A 943 42.32 10.24 1.93
N HIS A 944 42.23 11.49 2.38
CA HIS A 944 42.81 11.96 3.65
C HIS A 944 41.89 11.77 4.87
N LEU A 945 40.61 11.44 4.66
CA LEU A 945 39.64 11.22 5.72
C LEU A 945 40.07 10.05 6.61
N LYS A 946 39.94 10.17 7.93
CA LYS A 946 40.16 9.04 8.83
C LYS A 946 38.87 8.25 9.01
N ILE A 947 38.90 6.95 8.75
CA ILE A 947 37.72 6.08 8.81
C ILE A 947 37.85 5.13 10.00
N VAL A 948 36.89 5.21 10.91
CA VAL A 948 36.79 4.35 12.09
C VAL A 948 35.57 3.43 11.96
N ALA A 949 35.76 2.14 12.21
CA ALA A 949 34.66 1.20 12.40
C ALA A 949 34.57 0.79 13.87
N GLN A 950 33.40 0.98 14.49
CA GLN A 950 33.14 0.55 15.86
C GLN A 950 32.32 -0.73 15.91
N PHE A 951 32.76 -1.65 16.77
CA PHE A 951 32.07 -2.91 17.02
C PHE A 951 31.84 -3.15 18.51
N HIS A 952 30.62 -3.60 18.84
CA HIS A 952 30.21 -3.90 20.21
C HIS A 952 30.42 -5.38 20.56
N CYS A 953 29.98 -6.30 19.69
CA CYS A 953 30.13 -7.75 19.86
C CYS A 953 30.02 -8.49 18.52
N PHE A 954 30.28 -9.79 18.52
CA PHE A 954 29.94 -10.69 17.41
C PHE A 954 28.45 -11.08 17.45
N ASP A 955 27.88 -11.28 16.27
CA ASP A 955 26.63 -12.01 16.12
C ASP A 955 26.93 -13.50 15.92
N TYR A 956 25.97 -14.38 16.22
CA TYR A 956 26.14 -15.83 16.12
C TYR A 956 24.96 -16.49 15.39
N LEU A 957 25.28 -17.46 14.52
CA LEU A 957 24.29 -18.40 13.99
C LEU A 957 23.98 -19.50 15.03
N ALA A 958 22.90 -20.25 14.80
CA ALA A 958 22.44 -21.30 15.73
C ALA A 958 23.47 -22.42 15.97
N ASP A 959 24.40 -22.62 15.03
CA ASP A 959 25.50 -23.59 15.14
C ASP A 959 26.74 -23.05 15.87
N GLY A 960 26.69 -21.79 16.33
CA GLY A 960 27.80 -21.11 17.00
C GLY A 960 28.78 -20.42 16.05
N THR A 961 28.51 -20.38 14.74
CA THR A 961 29.34 -19.64 13.79
C THR A 961 29.24 -18.13 14.02
N LYS A 962 30.40 -17.46 14.16
CA LYS A 962 30.49 -16.00 14.26
C LYS A 962 30.12 -15.33 12.94
N VAL A 963 29.24 -14.33 13.01
CA VAL A 963 28.76 -13.52 11.89
C VAL A 963 28.66 -12.04 12.32
N GLY A 964 28.21 -11.17 11.42
CA GLY A 964 28.01 -9.74 11.68
C GLY A 964 29.22 -8.88 11.31
N TYR A 965 29.17 -7.60 11.67
CA TYR A 965 30.13 -6.60 11.17
C TYR A 965 31.56 -6.84 11.62
N SER A 966 31.77 -7.36 12.85
CA SER A 966 33.09 -7.75 13.36
C SER A 966 33.77 -8.86 12.54
N VAL A 967 33.02 -9.59 11.72
CA VAL A 967 33.54 -10.58 10.78
C VAL A 967 33.68 -9.97 9.39
N ASP A 968 32.60 -9.37 8.88
CA ASP A 968 32.53 -8.97 7.47
C ASP A 968 33.37 -7.74 7.14
N VAL A 969 33.40 -6.73 8.02
CA VAL A 969 34.09 -5.47 7.77
C VAL A 969 35.60 -5.66 7.78
N PRO A 970 36.23 -6.27 8.81
CA PRO A 970 37.68 -6.52 8.79
C PRO A 970 38.12 -7.41 7.62
N LYS A 971 37.30 -8.40 7.24
CA LYS A 971 37.57 -9.28 6.10
C LYS A 971 37.63 -8.54 4.76
N ARG A 972 36.76 -7.56 4.54
CA ARG A 972 36.51 -6.95 3.22
C ARG A 972 37.05 -5.53 3.08
N LEU A 973 37.13 -4.80 4.18
CA LEU A 973 37.34 -3.35 4.20
C LEU A 973 38.55 -2.92 5.03
N ASP A 974 39.37 -3.84 5.54
CA ASP A 974 40.56 -3.46 6.32
C ASP A 974 41.54 -2.56 5.56
N GLY A 975 41.66 -2.72 4.24
CA GLY A 975 42.47 -1.82 3.41
C GLY A 975 41.94 -0.38 3.33
N ILE A 976 40.72 -0.13 3.79
CA ILE A 976 40.02 1.16 3.74
C ILE A 976 39.81 1.74 5.15
N VAL A 977 39.61 0.89 6.16
CA VAL A 977 39.41 1.30 7.55
C VAL A 977 40.77 1.59 8.22
N ASP A 978 40.92 2.80 8.76
CA ASP A 978 42.15 3.24 9.41
C ASP A 978 42.27 2.71 10.85
N ALA A 979 41.15 2.63 11.57
CA ALA A 979 41.13 2.15 12.95
C ALA A 979 39.82 1.42 13.29
N TYR A 980 39.91 0.46 14.21
CA TYR A 980 38.79 -0.23 14.81
C TYR A 980 38.63 0.20 16.26
N ASN A 981 37.43 0.65 16.62
CA ASN A 981 37.06 0.90 18.02
C ASN A 981 36.27 -0.30 18.55
N VAL A 982 36.73 -0.90 19.65
CA VAL A 982 36.07 -2.06 20.29
C VAL A 982 35.89 -1.82 21.78
N GLU A 983 34.98 -2.56 22.40
CA GLU A 983 34.60 -2.34 23.81
C GLU A 983 35.30 -3.26 24.81
N SER A 984 36.10 -4.22 24.33
CA SER A 984 36.87 -5.12 25.18
C SER A 984 38.11 -5.64 24.47
N ILE A 985 39.13 -5.97 25.26
CA ILE A 985 40.38 -6.54 24.76
C ILE A 985 40.15 -7.98 24.26
N SER A 986 39.21 -8.72 24.85
CA SER A 986 38.82 -10.04 24.37
C SER A 986 38.21 -9.98 22.98
N HIS A 987 37.32 -9.01 22.73
CA HIS A 987 36.76 -8.81 21.39
C HIS A 987 37.85 -8.45 20.35
N GLN A 988 38.81 -7.58 20.71
CA GLN A 988 39.99 -7.30 19.88
C GLN A 988 40.76 -8.59 19.54
N LYS A 989 41.14 -9.36 20.55
CA LYS A 989 41.91 -10.61 20.38
C LYS A 989 41.18 -11.63 19.52
N GLU A 990 39.86 -11.72 19.65
CA GLU A 990 39.04 -12.61 18.84
C GLU A 990 39.01 -12.18 17.36
N ILE A 991 38.90 -10.88 17.07
CA ILE A 991 38.98 -10.37 15.69
C ILE A 991 40.39 -10.64 15.12
N GLN A 992 41.44 -10.39 15.90
CA GLN A 992 42.83 -10.67 15.50
C GLN A 992 43.10 -12.16 15.29
N ALA A 993 42.45 -13.05 16.06
CA ALA A 993 42.55 -14.49 15.85
C ALA A 993 41.91 -14.93 14.53
N LEU A 994 40.79 -14.29 14.14
CA LEU A 994 40.16 -14.49 12.83
C LEU A 994 40.97 -13.89 11.68
N TYR A 995 41.62 -12.75 11.92
CA TYR A 995 42.36 -11.97 10.93
C TYR A 995 43.75 -11.54 11.44
N PRO A 996 44.73 -12.46 11.53
CA PRO A 996 46.05 -12.18 12.10
C PRO A 996 46.87 -11.12 11.35
N GLN A 997 46.47 -10.79 10.12
CA GLN A 997 47.09 -9.76 9.30
C GLN A 997 46.78 -8.33 9.76
N ILE A 998 45.73 -8.14 10.57
CA ILE A 998 45.35 -6.81 11.05
C ILE A 998 46.28 -6.43 12.20
N LEU A 999 46.99 -5.32 12.03
CA LEU A 999 47.97 -4.85 13.00
C LEU A 999 47.30 -4.46 14.32
N ASP A 1000 48.00 -4.73 15.43
CA ASP A 1000 47.51 -4.42 16.78
C ASP A 1000 47.25 -2.93 17.00
N ASP A 1001 48.05 -2.07 16.38
CA ASP A 1001 47.93 -0.63 16.48
C ASP A 1001 46.67 -0.08 15.77
N LYS A 1002 46.02 -0.83 14.87
CA LYS A 1002 44.72 -0.42 14.32
C LYS A 1002 43.58 -0.50 15.34
N PHE A 1003 43.73 -1.26 16.42
CA PHE A 1003 42.68 -1.39 17.42
C PHE A 1003 42.83 -0.36 18.53
N THR A 1004 41.71 0.25 18.92
CA THR A 1004 41.60 0.99 20.17
C THR A 1004 40.45 0.39 20.97
N CYS A 1005 40.74 -0.05 22.18
CA CYS A 1005 39.73 -0.53 23.11
C CYS A 1005 39.25 0.63 23.98
N ILE A 1006 37.96 0.96 23.91
CA ILE A 1006 37.33 1.93 24.79
C ILE A 1006 36.11 1.28 25.45
N TYR A 1007 36.23 1.02 26.74
CA TYR A 1007 35.16 0.43 27.54
C TYR A 1007 33.97 1.38 27.71
N GLY A 1008 32.80 0.82 28.02
CA GLY A 1008 31.65 1.59 28.49
C GLY A 1008 31.93 2.35 29.79
N CYS A 1009 31.15 3.40 30.04
CA CYS A 1009 31.12 4.15 31.30
C CYS A 1009 29.72 4.20 31.89
N ILE A 1010 29.66 4.61 33.14
CA ILE A 1010 28.42 4.98 33.80
C ILE A 1010 28.60 6.24 34.65
N ASP A 1011 27.56 7.07 34.75
CA ASP A 1011 27.53 8.17 35.72
C ASP A 1011 27.34 7.58 37.13
N THR A 1012 28.43 7.49 37.88
CA THR A 1012 28.41 6.87 39.20
C THR A 1012 27.70 7.71 40.26
N LEU A 1013 27.45 9.00 39.98
CA LEU A 1013 26.62 9.85 40.83
C LEU A 1013 25.14 9.62 40.58
N HIS A 1014 24.76 9.30 39.32
CA HIS A 1014 23.39 8.92 39.01
C HIS A 1014 23.04 7.52 39.53
N PHE A 1015 24.02 6.60 39.52
CA PHE A 1015 23.90 5.23 40.05
C PHE A 1015 24.69 5.08 41.35
N ASP A 1016 24.29 5.87 42.35
CA ASP A 1016 24.92 5.94 43.65
C ASP A 1016 23.96 5.40 44.74
N PRO A 1017 24.26 4.26 45.41
CA PRO A 1017 23.41 3.72 46.45
C PRO A 1017 23.31 4.63 47.68
N ASP A 1018 24.22 5.59 47.88
CA ASP A 1018 24.19 6.51 49.02
C ASP A 1018 23.26 7.72 48.79
N THR A 1019 22.99 8.06 47.52
CA THR A 1019 22.19 9.24 47.15
C THR A 1019 20.90 8.91 46.40
N VAL A 1020 20.81 7.74 45.78
CA VAL A 1020 19.58 7.26 45.15
C VAL A 1020 18.52 7.01 46.22
N VAL A 1021 17.44 7.78 46.17
CA VAL A 1021 16.22 7.50 46.93
C VAL A 1021 15.30 6.66 46.04
N PRO A 1022 15.15 5.35 46.30
CA PRO A 1022 14.34 4.49 45.45
C PRO A 1022 12.86 4.87 45.55
N ASP A 1023 12.15 4.74 44.43
CA ASP A 1023 10.70 4.88 44.39
C ASP A 1023 10.05 3.88 45.37
N ALA A 1024 9.16 4.37 46.24
CA ALA A 1024 8.61 3.58 47.32
C ALA A 1024 7.75 2.40 46.83
N GLU A 1025 7.05 2.55 45.69
CA GLU A 1025 6.23 1.50 45.11
C GLU A 1025 7.12 0.40 44.52
N ILE A 1026 8.16 0.78 43.78
CA ILE A 1026 9.13 -0.18 43.24
C ILE A 1026 9.85 -0.89 44.37
N PHE A 1027 10.37 -0.14 45.34
CA PHE A 1027 11.13 -0.70 46.46
C PHE A 1027 10.29 -1.63 47.34
N SER A 1028 8.97 -1.43 47.43
CA SER A 1028 8.06 -2.33 48.14
C SER A 1028 8.02 -3.76 47.59
N ASN A 1029 8.53 -3.98 46.37
CA ASN A 1029 8.66 -5.32 45.80
C ASN A 1029 9.77 -6.15 46.43
N ARG A 1030 10.74 -5.52 47.08
CA ARG A 1030 11.88 -6.19 47.72
C ARG A 1030 11.41 -7.10 48.85
N HIS A 1031 11.91 -8.33 48.88
CA HIS A 1031 11.64 -9.27 49.96
C HIS A 1031 12.73 -9.16 51.04
N PRO A 1032 12.39 -8.85 52.31
CA PRO A 1032 13.40 -8.55 53.34
C PRO A 1032 14.20 -9.77 53.79
N ASP A 1033 13.58 -10.96 53.78
CA ASP A 1033 14.18 -12.18 54.34
C ASP A 1033 14.70 -13.15 53.26
N ALA A 1034 14.60 -12.80 51.97
CA ALA A 1034 15.00 -13.65 50.86
C ALA A 1034 16.06 -12.97 49.99
N LEU A 1035 16.83 -13.76 49.24
CA LEU A 1035 17.79 -13.21 48.27
C LEU A 1035 17.03 -12.62 47.06
N ASN A 1036 17.15 -11.32 46.82
CA ASN A 1036 16.50 -10.66 45.68
C ASN A 1036 17.41 -10.75 44.44
N LEU A 1037 17.07 -11.65 43.52
CA LEU A 1037 17.75 -11.75 42.24
C LEU A 1037 17.14 -10.76 41.25
N LEU A 1038 17.97 -10.08 40.47
CA LEU A 1038 17.53 -9.11 39.48
C LEU A 1038 18.03 -9.51 38.09
N PHE A 1039 17.11 -9.54 37.13
CA PHE A 1039 17.41 -9.62 35.71
C PHE A 1039 16.90 -8.35 35.03
N ILE A 1040 17.77 -7.66 34.29
CA ILE A 1040 17.40 -6.50 33.47
C ILE A 1040 17.83 -6.75 32.02
N GLY A 1041 16.86 -6.84 31.11
CA GLY A 1041 17.17 -7.02 29.69
C GLY A 1041 16.00 -7.51 28.85
N ARG A 1042 16.23 -7.61 27.53
CA ARG A 1042 15.25 -8.14 26.59
C ARG A 1042 15.07 -9.64 26.78
N LEU A 1043 13.83 -10.13 26.73
CA LEU A 1043 13.54 -11.57 26.72
C LEU A 1043 13.68 -12.13 25.30
N ASP A 1044 14.92 -12.34 24.85
CA ASP A 1044 15.24 -12.94 23.55
C ASP A 1044 16.23 -14.11 23.68
N ARG A 1045 16.49 -14.80 22.56
CA ARG A 1045 17.42 -15.95 22.53
C ARG A 1045 18.82 -15.60 23.00
N GLN A 1046 19.31 -14.40 22.70
CA GLN A 1046 20.65 -13.95 23.09
C GLN A 1046 20.78 -13.94 24.61
N LYS A 1047 19.76 -13.49 25.35
CA LYS A 1047 19.80 -13.43 26.83
C LYS A 1047 19.53 -14.78 27.53
N GLN A 1048 19.21 -15.83 26.78
CA GLN A 1048 18.88 -17.19 27.25
C GLN A 1048 17.92 -17.24 28.47
N PRO A 1049 16.70 -16.68 28.38
CA PRO A 1049 15.78 -16.66 29.51
C PRO A 1049 15.37 -18.07 29.98
N MET A 1050 15.46 -19.10 29.12
CA MET A 1050 15.24 -20.50 29.52
C MET A 1050 16.36 -21.05 30.43
N VAL A 1051 17.62 -20.67 30.21
CA VAL A 1051 18.72 -21.05 31.12
C VAL A 1051 18.52 -20.38 32.48
N MET A 1052 18.14 -19.09 32.49
CA MET A 1052 17.75 -18.39 33.71
C MET A 1052 16.64 -19.14 34.48
N MET A 1053 15.60 -19.59 33.78
CA MET A 1053 14.51 -20.38 34.39
C MET A 1053 14.99 -21.74 34.96
N GLN A 1054 15.93 -22.40 34.28
CA GLN A 1054 16.52 -23.65 34.77
C GLN A 1054 17.37 -23.43 36.02
N VAL A 1055 18.13 -22.34 36.08
CA VAL A 1055 18.91 -21.93 37.26
C VAL A 1055 18.00 -21.69 38.46
N VAL A 1056 16.95 -20.86 38.31
CA VAL A 1056 16.06 -20.56 39.46
C VAL A 1056 15.26 -21.78 39.91
N LYS A 1057 14.84 -22.65 39.00
CA LYS A 1057 14.20 -23.93 39.36
C LYS A 1057 15.11 -24.75 40.27
N ARG A 1058 16.37 -24.93 39.86
CA ARG A 1058 17.33 -25.76 40.59
C ARG A 1058 17.81 -25.10 41.89
N LEU A 1059 17.85 -23.77 41.93
CA LEU A 1059 18.10 -23.00 43.15
C LEU A 1059 16.99 -23.19 44.20
N ARG A 1060 15.73 -23.20 43.76
CA ARG A 1060 14.59 -23.53 44.64
C ARG A 1060 14.67 -24.97 45.12
N ASP A 1061 14.97 -25.90 44.23
CA ASP A 1061 15.10 -27.33 44.59
C ASP A 1061 16.26 -27.57 45.58
N ALA A 1062 17.28 -26.70 45.60
CA ALA A 1062 18.35 -26.68 46.59
C ALA A 1062 17.94 -26.05 47.94
N GLY A 1063 16.68 -25.58 48.07
CA GLY A 1063 16.14 -25.03 49.32
C GLY A 1063 16.55 -23.60 49.63
N VAL A 1064 17.05 -22.85 48.64
CA VAL A 1064 17.45 -21.44 48.81
C VAL A 1064 16.20 -20.55 48.76
N ASP A 1065 16.08 -19.64 49.72
CA ASP A 1065 15.00 -18.65 49.74
C ASP A 1065 15.37 -17.42 48.89
N PHE A 1066 14.67 -17.22 47.78
CA PHE A 1066 14.92 -16.12 46.85
C PHE A 1066 13.63 -15.63 46.19
N LEU A 1067 13.73 -14.45 45.57
CA LEU A 1067 12.75 -13.87 44.65
C LEU A 1067 13.49 -13.31 43.43
N LEU A 1068 13.11 -13.74 42.22
CA LEU A 1068 13.64 -13.22 40.96
C LEU A 1068 12.73 -12.11 40.41
N HIS A 1069 13.30 -10.93 40.20
CA HIS A 1069 12.69 -9.79 39.56
C HIS A 1069 13.16 -9.70 38.09
N VAL A 1070 12.23 -9.88 37.15
CA VAL A 1070 12.49 -9.80 35.71
C VAL A 1070 11.98 -8.48 35.17
N VAL A 1071 12.90 -7.57 34.85
CA VAL A 1071 12.63 -6.22 34.35
C VAL A 1071 13.04 -6.12 32.88
N GLY A 1072 12.09 -5.76 32.03
CA GLY A 1072 12.22 -5.73 30.57
C GLY A 1072 11.33 -6.75 29.86
N ASP A 1073 11.13 -6.53 28.56
CA ASP A 1073 10.31 -7.38 27.71
C ASP A 1073 11.00 -7.78 26.38
N GLY A 1074 10.40 -8.70 25.63
CA GLY A 1074 10.93 -9.26 24.37
C GLY A 1074 10.09 -8.97 23.12
N SER A 1075 10.67 -9.15 21.92
CA SER A 1075 9.96 -9.01 20.64
C SER A 1075 9.28 -10.31 20.16
N LEU A 1076 9.58 -11.44 20.80
CA LEU A 1076 9.10 -12.76 20.40
C LEU A 1076 8.09 -13.28 21.43
N GLU A 1077 6.80 -13.19 21.08
CA GLU A 1077 5.71 -13.58 21.98
C GLU A 1077 5.77 -15.07 22.35
N SER A 1078 6.25 -15.92 21.45
CA SER A 1078 6.46 -17.36 21.71
C SER A 1078 7.47 -17.64 22.82
N GLN A 1079 8.55 -16.86 22.91
CA GLN A 1079 9.57 -17.04 23.97
C GLN A 1079 9.06 -16.57 25.33
N LYS A 1080 8.29 -15.48 25.35
CA LYS A 1080 7.64 -15.05 26.59
C LYS A 1080 6.65 -16.09 27.10
N ALA A 1081 5.85 -16.64 26.18
CA ALA A 1081 4.90 -17.70 26.51
C ALA A 1081 5.62 -18.94 27.05
N GLU A 1082 6.73 -19.34 26.44
CA GLU A 1082 7.56 -20.47 26.88
C GLU A 1082 8.13 -20.25 28.29
N VAL A 1083 8.70 -19.07 28.56
CA VAL A 1083 9.28 -18.73 29.88
C VAL A 1083 8.21 -18.69 30.96
N LYS A 1084 7.05 -18.08 30.68
CA LYS A 1084 5.92 -18.02 31.63
C LYS A 1084 5.30 -19.40 31.85
N ALA A 1085 5.14 -20.21 30.80
CA ALA A 1085 4.65 -21.57 30.91
C ALA A 1085 5.60 -22.43 31.74
N TYR A 1086 6.91 -22.33 31.49
CA TYR A 1086 7.91 -23.05 32.30
C TYR A 1086 7.87 -22.66 33.77
N CYS A 1087 7.69 -21.36 34.08
CA CYS A 1087 7.51 -20.86 35.44
C CYS A 1087 6.30 -21.52 36.11
N HIS A 1088 5.15 -21.53 35.42
CA HIS A 1088 3.91 -22.11 35.93
C HIS A 1088 4.00 -23.63 36.11
N ASP A 1089 4.42 -24.35 35.07
CA ASP A 1089 4.49 -25.81 35.04
C ASP A 1089 5.43 -26.39 36.10
N HIS A 1090 6.43 -25.60 36.51
CA HIS A 1090 7.37 -25.99 37.54
C HIS A 1090 7.03 -25.44 38.92
N GLY A 1091 5.97 -24.65 39.10
CA GLY A 1091 5.60 -24.06 40.40
C GLY A 1091 6.60 -23.02 40.88
N LEU A 1092 6.97 -22.08 40.01
CA LEU A 1092 7.87 -20.96 40.30
C LEU A 1092 7.12 -19.61 40.37
N ASP A 1093 5.79 -19.61 40.25
CA ASP A 1093 4.96 -18.40 40.22
C ASP A 1093 5.09 -17.54 41.49
N ASP A 1094 5.41 -18.14 42.64
CA ASP A 1094 5.69 -17.44 43.90
C ASP A 1094 7.13 -16.91 44.00
N ARG A 1095 8.01 -17.33 43.09
CA ARG A 1095 9.46 -17.07 43.09
C ARG A 1095 9.95 -16.19 41.95
N VAL A 1096 9.14 -15.95 40.92
CA VAL A 1096 9.52 -15.14 39.75
C VAL A 1096 8.44 -14.10 39.49
N ARG A 1097 8.84 -12.82 39.39
CA ARG A 1097 7.96 -11.70 39.06
C ARG A 1097 8.39 -11.02 37.78
N PHE A 1098 7.45 -10.86 36.86
CA PHE A 1098 7.67 -10.16 35.58
C PHE A 1098 7.08 -8.76 35.66
N TYR A 1099 7.90 -7.75 35.36
CA TYR A 1099 7.51 -6.34 35.42
C TYR A 1099 7.36 -5.69 34.03
N GLY A 1100 7.72 -6.42 32.96
CA GLY A 1100 7.68 -5.91 31.60
C GLY A 1100 8.65 -4.73 31.39
N ASP A 1101 8.45 -3.98 30.31
CA ASP A 1101 9.26 -2.80 30.01
C ASP A 1101 9.04 -1.69 31.04
N GLN A 1102 10.14 -1.17 31.59
CA GLN A 1102 10.16 -0.13 32.61
C GLN A 1102 10.85 1.14 32.10
N PRO A 1103 10.39 2.34 32.48
CA PRO A 1103 11.06 3.59 32.11
C PRO A 1103 12.50 3.64 32.64
N GLN A 1104 13.43 4.16 31.84
CA GLN A 1104 14.85 4.20 32.22
C GLN A 1104 15.11 4.95 33.54
N SER A 1105 14.31 5.97 33.85
CA SER A 1105 14.38 6.74 35.10
C SER A 1105 14.11 5.91 36.36
N THR A 1106 13.48 4.73 36.22
CA THR A 1106 13.16 3.84 37.33
C THR A 1106 14.26 2.82 37.62
N LEU A 1107 15.25 2.66 36.73
CA LEU A 1107 16.28 1.63 36.87
C LEU A 1107 17.09 1.74 38.18
N PRO A 1108 17.49 2.93 38.67
CA PRO A 1108 18.15 3.02 39.98
C PRO A 1108 17.32 2.41 41.12
N SER A 1109 15.99 2.51 41.06
CA SER A 1109 15.10 1.90 42.07
C SER A 1109 15.07 0.38 41.95
N TRP A 1110 15.10 -0.17 40.74
CA TRP A 1110 15.19 -1.62 40.52
C TRP A 1110 16.53 -2.19 40.98
N TYR A 1111 17.63 -1.47 40.76
CA TYR A 1111 18.93 -1.87 41.30
C TYR A 1111 18.96 -1.85 42.83
N ALA A 1112 18.25 -0.91 43.48
CA ALA A 1112 18.08 -0.92 44.93
C ALA A 1112 17.21 -2.08 45.45
N VAL A 1113 16.35 -2.67 44.61
CA VAL A 1113 15.57 -3.88 44.96
C VAL A 1113 16.44 -5.14 44.92
N GLY A 1114 17.41 -5.22 44.02
CA GLY A 1114 18.28 -6.39 43.85
C GLY A 1114 19.36 -6.54 44.94
N ASP A 1115 19.75 -7.78 45.19
CA ASP A 1115 20.97 -8.17 45.91
C ASP A 1115 22.05 -8.65 44.93
N VAL A 1116 21.61 -9.34 43.87
CA VAL A 1116 22.46 -9.96 42.86
C VAL A 1116 21.86 -9.71 41.47
N LEU A 1117 22.66 -9.19 40.53
CA LEU A 1117 22.32 -9.22 39.11
C LEU A 1117 22.63 -10.61 38.55
N LEU A 1118 21.65 -11.26 37.94
CA LEU A 1118 21.80 -12.53 37.24
C LEU A 1118 21.74 -12.32 35.72
N LEU A 1119 22.80 -12.70 35.02
CA LEU A 1119 22.83 -12.79 33.56
C LEU A 1119 23.15 -14.22 33.11
N CYS A 1120 22.47 -14.67 32.06
CA CYS A 1120 22.66 -15.99 31.45
C CYS A 1120 22.95 -15.90 29.94
N SER A 1121 23.44 -14.74 29.48
CA SER A 1121 23.55 -14.44 28.05
C SER A 1121 24.44 -15.44 27.27
N MET A 1122 24.02 -15.75 26.05
CA MET A 1122 24.75 -16.63 25.12
C MET A 1122 25.97 -15.94 24.53
N TRP A 1123 25.84 -14.64 24.21
CA TRP A 1123 26.93 -13.77 23.77
C TRP A 1123 26.62 -12.32 24.13
N GLU A 1124 27.66 -11.55 24.43
CA GLU A 1124 27.60 -10.11 24.76
C GLU A 1124 28.89 -9.42 24.31
N GLY A 1125 28.87 -8.08 24.24
CA GLY A 1125 30.07 -7.26 24.36
C GLY A 1125 30.38 -7.09 25.85
N ILE A 1126 30.02 -5.93 26.40
CA ILE A 1126 29.87 -5.73 27.85
C ILE A 1126 28.52 -5.05 28.10
N PRO A 1127 27.54 -5.73 28.73
CA PRO A 1127 26.22 -5.14 28.96
C PRO A 1127 26.27 -3.91 29.87
N ILE A 1128 25.59 -2.82 29.49
CA ILE A 1128 25.49 -1.60 30.31
C ILE A 1128 24.92 -1.86 31.71
N VAL A 1129 24.05 -2.88 31.82
CA VAL A 1129 23.42 -3.28 33.10
C VAL A 1129 24.43 -3.79 34.13
N LEU A 1130 25.61 -4.28 33.70
CA LEU A 1130 26.69 -4.64 34.62
C LEU A 1130 27.33 -3.40 35.23
N TYR A 1131 27.62 -2.38 34.42
CA TYR A 1131 28.16 -1.11 34.92
C TYR A 1131 27.23 -0.46 35.95
N GLN A 1132 25.93 -0.42 35.63
CA GLN A 1132 24.89 0.14 36.50
C GLN A 1132 24.75 -0.65 37.81
N ALA A 1133 24.68 -1.98 37.73
CA ALA A 1133 24.61 -2.86 38.89
C ALA A 1133 25.81 -2.70 39.82
N MET A 1134 27.02 -2.75 39.25
CA MET A 1134 28.26 -2.63 40.01
C MET A 1134 28.40 -1.23 40.62
N SER A 1135 27.97 -0.16 39.92
CA SER A 1135 27.93 1.21 40.46
C SER A 1135 27.04 1.31 41.70
N MET A 1136 25.88 0.64 41.67
CA MET A 1136 24.94 0.52 42.80
C MET A 1136 25.43 -0.43 43.90
N GLY A 1137 26.65 -0.98 43.79
CA GLY A 1137 27.23 -1.90 44.77
C GLY A 1137 26.57 -3.28 44.79
N MET A 1138 25.89 -3.67 43.73
CA MET A 1138 25.25 -4.99 43.61
C MET A 1138 26.23 -6.02 43.09
N VAL A 1139 26.13 -7.27 43.59
CA VAL A 1139 26.97 -8.38 43.11
C VAL A 1139 26.50 -8.82 41.73
N CYS A 1140 27.40 -8.94 40.77
CA CYS A 1140 27.09 -9.46 39.43
C CYS A 1140 27.48 -10.93 39.30
N VAL A 1141 26.55 -11.76 38.85
CA VAL A 1141 26.78 -13.15 38.43
C VAL A 1141 26.45 -13.27 36.94
N ALA A 1142 27.48 -13.49 36.11
CA ALA A 1142 27.36 -13.44 34.66
C ALA A 1142 28.29 -14.47 33.98
N PRO A 1143 28.00 -14.91 32.73
CA PRO A 1143 28.84 -15.88 32.04
C PRO A 1143 30.12 -15.26 31.48
N ASP A 1144 31.15 -16.08 31.26
CA ASP A 1144 32.38 -15.71 30.57
C ASP A 1144 32.17 -15.64 29.06
N VAL A 1145 31.49 -14.58 28.62
CA VAL A 1145 31.26 -14.29 27.19
C VAL A 1145 31.66 -12.85 26.88
N GLY A 1146 32.33 -12.65 25.75
CA GLY A 1146 32.79 -11.33 25.33
C GLY A 1146 33.74 -10.69 26.34
N GLY A 1147 33.45 -9.45 26.73
CA GLY A 1147 34.28 -8.68 27.66
C GLY A 1147 33.83 -8.74 29.12
N ILE A 1148 32.87 -9.61 29.48
CA ILE A 1148 32.28 -9.63 30.83
C ILE A 1148 33.33 -9.88 31.90
N ALA A 1149 34.25 -10.82 31.68
CA ALA A 1149 35.31 -11.13 32.65
C ALA A 1149 36.28 -9.96 32.90
N GLU A 1150 36.47 -9.08 31.91
CA GLU A 1150 37.33 -7.89 32.05
C GLU A 1150 36.71 -6.86 32.99
N LEU A 1151 35.38 -6.65 32.87
CA LEU A 1151 34.65 -5.73 33.74
C LEU A 1151 34.44 -6.32 35.13
N VAL A 1152 33.84 -7.51 35.21
CA VAL A 1152 33.41 -8.12 36.48
C VAL A 1152 34.62 -8.62 37.27
N GLY A 1153 35.54 -9.35 36.62
CA GLY A 1153 36.77 -9.86 37.22
C GLY A 1153 36.55 -10.52 38.59
N ASP A 1154 37.36 -10.10 39.57
CA ASP A 1154 37.28 -10.52 40.96
C ASP A 1154 36.27 -9.73 41.81
N ALA A 1155 35.62 -8.72 41.22
CA ALA A 1155 34.64 -7.85 41.86
C ALA A 1155 33.18 -8.37 41.71
N GLY A 1156 33.01 -9.55 41.13
CA GLY A 1156 31.76 -10.30 41.06
C GLY A 1156 32.06 -11.78 40.84
N VAL A 1157 31.16 -12.51 40.20
CA VAL A 1157 31.38 -13.93 39.85
C VAL A 1157 31.13 -14.14 38.36
N VAL A 1158 32.15 -14.65 37.67
CA VAL A 1158 32.10 -15.01 36.26
C VAL A 1158 31.95 -16.53 36.14
N ILE A 1159 30.91 -16.99 35.44
CA ILE A 1159 30.65 -18.41 35.20
C ILE A 1159 31.39 -18.84 33.92
N PRO A 1160 32.41 -19.71 34.00
CA PRO A 1160 33.26 -20.04 32.84
C PRO A 1160 32.51 -20.71 31.68
N ASP A 1161 31.54 -21.58 32.00
CA ASP A 1161 30.68 -22.22 31.01
C ASP A 1161 29.25 -21.73 31.21
N ARG A 1162 28.77 -20.92 30.27
CA ARG A 1162 27.39 -20.39 30.26
C ARG A 1162 26.30 -21.46 30.30
N THR A 1163 26.62 -22.71 29.95
CA THR A 1163 25.68 -23.84 29.99
C THR A 1163 25.70 -24.59 31.32
N ASP A 1164 26.66 -24.28 32.20
CA ASP A 1164 26.79 -24.91 33.52
C ASP A 1164 25.83 -24.29 34.54
N ILE A 1165 24.59 -24.78 34.52
CA ILE A 1165 23.53 -24.43 35.48
C ILE A 1165 23.98 -24.70 36.92
N ASP A 1166 24.80 -25.73 37.15
CA ASP A 1166 25.26 -26.10 38.49
C ASP A 1166 26.21 -25.06 39.07
N ALA A 1167 27.12 -24.51 38.26
CA ALA A 1167 27.99 -23.42 38.67
C ALA A 1167 27.19 -22.16 39.07
N TYR A 1168 26.14 -21.81 38.32
CA TYR A 1168 25.23 -20.73 38.69
C TYR A 1168 24.55 -21.00 40.04
N VAL A 1169 23.98 -22.19 40.23
CA VAL A 1169 23.25 -22.55 41.45
C VAL A 1169 24.18 -22.57 42.66
N GLN A 1170 25.38 -23.14 42.55
CA GLN A 1170 26.37 -23.15 43.63
C GLN A 1170 26.77 -21.73 44.05
N THR A 1171 27.04 -20.87 43.06
CA THR A 1171 27.37 -19.46 43.28
C THR A 1171 26.24 -18.72 44.00
N LEU A 1172 25.01 -18.82 43.48
CA LEU A 1172 23.85 -18.14 44.06
C LEU A 1172 23.50 -18.69 45.45
N SER A 1173 23.71 -19.99 45.70
CA SER A 1173 23.50 -20.60 47.01
C SER A 1173 24.51 -20.08 48.03
N ALA A 1174 25.80 -20.01 47.67
CA ALA A 1174 26.83 -19.45 48.52
C ALA A 1174 26.55 -17.97 48.83
N LEU A 1175 26.20 -17.20 47.80
CA LEU A 1175 25.82 -15.80 47.96
C LEU A 1175 24.57 -15.67 48.83
N ALA A 1176 23.57 -16.54 48.76
CA ALA A 1176 22.39 -16.47 49.63
C ALA A 1176 22.73 -16.64 51.11
N THR A 1177 23.66 -17.55 51.43
CA THR A 1177 24.02 -17.91 52.81
C THR A 1177 25.09 -17.01 53.44
N ASP A 1178 25.81 -16.21 52.67
CA ASP A 1178 26.93 -15.40 53.14
C ASP A 1178 26.75 -13.91 52.82
N PRO A 1179 26.07 -13.13 53.70
CA PRO A 1179 25.89 -11.70 53.53
C PRO A 1179 27.19 -10.89 53.54
N GLU A 1180 28.22 -11.34 54.28
CA GLU A 1180 29.52 -10.67 54.34
C GLU A 1180 30.24 -10.76 52.99
N LEU A 1181 30.19 -11.94 52.36
CA LEU A 1181 30.68 -12.13 51.00
C LEU A 1181 29.95 -11.25 49.99
N ARG A 1182 28.61 -11.16 50.08
CA ARG A 1182 27.82 -10.26 49.21
C ARG A 1182 28.25 -8.81 49.37
N GLN A 1183 28.37 -8.33 50.60
CA GLN A 1183 28.79 -6.96 50.89
C GLN A 1183 30.23 -6.66 50.41
N ALA A 1184 31.15 -7.61 50.62
CA ALA A 1184 32.53 -7.49 50.19
C ALA A 1184 32.67 -7.48 48.65
N LEU A 1185 31.93 -8.32 47.94
CA LEU A 1185 31.87 -8.31 46.47
C LEU A 1185 31.21 -7.01 45.97
N GLY A 1186 30.08 -6.60 46.53
CA GLY A 1186 29.38 -5.37 46.16
C GLY A 1186 30.24 -4.11 46.34
N SER A 1187 30.99 -4.05 47.45
CA SER A 1187 31.91 -2.92 47.73
C SER A 1187 33.06 -2.88 46.72
N ARG A 1188 33.65 -4.04 46.38
CA ARG A 1188 34.68 -4.14 45.33
C ARG A 1188 34.13 -3.80 43.95
N ALA A 1189 32.89 -4.20 43.65
CA ALA A 1189 32.20 -3.86 42.40
C ALA A 1189 32.08 -2.34 42.23
N ARG A 1190 31.60 -1.66 43.27
CA ARG A 1190 31.47 -0.20 43.28
C ARG A 1190 32.82 0.50 43.19
N GLU A 1191 33.80 0.09 43.99
CA GLU A 1191 35.15 0.65 43.94
C GLU A 1191 35.77 0.53 42.54
N ARG A 1192 35.62 -0.63 41.89
CA ARG A 1192 36.11 -0.87 40.53
C ARG A 1192 35.45 0.05 39.51
N ILE A 1193 34.14 0.23 39.58
CA ILE A 1193 33.42 1.13 38.67
C ILE A 1193 33.81 2.60 38.91
N VAL A 1194 33.81 3.06 40.16
CA VAL A 1194 34.14 4.45 40.51
C VAL A 1194 35.58 4.80 40.10
N ASN A 1195 36.53 3.88 40.28
CA ASN A 1195 37.94 4.15 39.99
C ASN A 1195 38.31 3.99 38.51
N GLY A 1196 37.58 3.18 37.74
CA GLY A 1196 38.01 2.78 36.39
C GLY A 1196 37.00 2.95 35.27
N PHE A 1197 35.70 3.08 35.58
CA PHE A 1197 34.61 3.10 34.59
C PHE A 1197 33.60 4.22 34.84
N ASP A 1198 33.93 5.17 35.72
CA ASP A 1198 33.12 6.37 35.90
C ASP A 1198 33.22 7.26 34.66
N ILE A 1199 32.10 7.88 34.33
CA ILE A 1199 31.94 8.76 33.18
C ILE A 1199 32.96 9.91 33.15
N GLN A 1200 33.45 10.40 34.30
CA GLN A 1200 34.47 11.45 34.37
C GLN A 1200 35.88 10.94 34.04
N THR A 1201 36.15 9.66 34.23
CA THR A 1201 37.47 9.04 33.99
C THR A 1201 37.77 8.78 32.50
N LEU A 1202 36.73 8.77 31.65
CA LEU A 1202 36.81 8.33 30.25
C LEU A 1202 36.93 9.46 29.22
N SER A 1203 36.59 10.71 29.59
CA SER A 1203 36.71 11.87 28.69
C SER A 1203 38.10 11.99 28.02
N PRO A 1204 39.23 11.77 28.73
CA PRO A 1204 40.55 11.84 28.11
C PRO A 1204 40.78 10.76 27.04
N ALA A 1205 40.31 9.53 27.23
CA ALA A 1205 40.60 8.41 26.32
C ALA A 1205 39.97 8.61 24.93
N TYR A 1206 38.71 9.03 24.87
CA TYR A 1206 38.02 9.33 23.61
C TYR A 1206 38.63 10.53 22.87
N VAL A 1207 39.06 11.55 23.61
CA VAL A 1207 39.72 12.73 23.04
C VAL A 1207 41.07 12.36 22.46
N SER A 1208 41.89 11.65 23.24
CA SER A 1208 43.19 11.18 22.80
C SER A 1208 43.07 10.23 21.60
N PHE A 1209 42.02 9.40 21.53
CA PHE A 1209 41.76 8.54 20.37
C PHE A 1209 41.65 9.35 19.08
N TYR A 1210 40.76 10.35 19.02
CA TYR A 1210 40.60 11.16 17.81
C TYR A 1210 41.80 12.07 17.53
N GLN A 1211 42.42 12.65 18.57
CA GLN A 1211 43.61 13.48 18.41
C GLN A 1211 44.79 12.69 17.83
N ARG A 1212 45.03 11.45 18.29
CA ARG A 1212 46.06 10.57 17.73
C ARG A 1212 45.77 10.22 16.27
N LEU A 1213 44.51 9.90 15.96
CA LEU A 1213 44.09 9.52 14.62
C LEU A 1213 44.30 10.63 13.59
N VAL A 1214 44.03 11.89 13.98
CA VAL A 1214 44.20 13.07 13.12
C VAL A 1214 45.66 13.52 13.04
N ASN A 1215 46.41 13.47 14.15
CA ASN A 1215 47.81 13.91 14.20
C ASN A 1215 48.83 12.88 13.67
N GLY A 1216 48.38 11.70 13.22
CA GLY A 1216 49.25 10.65 12.68
C GLY A 1216 50.13 9.95 13.72
N GLY A 1217 49.76 10.02 15.01
CA GLY A 1217 50.50 9.38 16.10
C GLY A 1217 50.25 7.88 16.16
N ASN A 1218 51.30 7.08 16.36
CA ASN A 1218 51.19 5.63 16.54
C ASN A 1218 50.31 5.32 17.78
N PRO A 1219 49.21 4.55 17.63
CA PRO A 1219 48.26 4.25 18.71
C PRO A 1219 48.85 3.59 19.97
N ASN A 1220 50.06 3.01 19.87
CA ASN A 1220 50.70 2.25 20.94
C ASN A 1220 51.88 2.96 21.66
N SER A 1221 52.11 4.27 21.46
CA SER A 1221 53.30 4.93 22.04
C SER A 1221 53.20 5.36 23.52
N GLU A 1222 52.03 5.24 24.16
CA GLU A 1222 51.86 5.51 25.59
C GLU A 1222 51.07 4.39 26.26
N LYS A 1223 51.69 3.21 26.40
CA LYS A 1223 51.38 2.33 27.54
C LYS A 1223 52.25 2.79 28.70
N GLY A 1224 51.70 3.67 29.53
CA GLY A 1224 52.19 4.02 30.86
C GLY A 1224 51.24 3.47 31.90
#